data_AF-A0AA39KJG6-F1
#
_entry.id   AF-A0AA39KJG6-F1
#
_cell.length_a   1.000
_cell.length_b   1.000
_cell.length_c   1.000
_cell.angle_alpha   90.00
_cell.angle_beta   90.00
_cell.angle_gamma   90.00
#
_symmetry.space_group_name_H-M   'P 1'
#
loop_
_entity.id
_entity.type
_entity.pdbx_description
1 polymer ?
#
loop_
_entity_poly.entity_id
_entity_poly.type
_entity_poly.pdbx_seq_one_letter_code
_entity_poly.pdbx_strand_id
1 'polypeptide(L)'
;MDEIMEDGNLVDRVRILLQRDMQYYQAMQTVLRESLCGRVSGGKLDFPRHASFAAIKIVKWWEAEFLIAFRYPSGLCISTEKDASGNEDDQVIKMTKPSEFILLVVDTSEQLIEHLHALIQESLDHADLAVLTATLGAAALIRNCLWCYKQQSRDKIPTQSSEKLRKCYKSYQEMAEAVAERLLDLHCRLISLYILNEADSLNCQSNKPFFENERSSFIIQMWWLYMQGTKADLWNTVSPKMAQRIFSGMLNESLTIIVTRFIHGRPSLARSDQFWADAFNVLSCTAHLSLSACSNADELIGIHMNKLPIIMRDIHAKCRELLICLLLRGTPLKILYQACRNGLENMPMLKKHYGPASWLMISAPSLFGSPKLQTDHSVLPEDQALILEINVLRSQPQANWAQLLKVLSMNNCSVTKLLLSTLIRQCINEQDEFNHPRCNIPKNENEKCGRFLCTGCYHHLLNLPPTLCLFSLMYVSINMATDPLVAIIPALKQDVNWSNYLDRQQVWNQIRPPWLNALLVSFKDMMMPIVETLIDAVKTGASIYQAMSIALACFAELYICVPITVLRIVQCMNKNIPAHCHPIGGSVILQVLCAALYSALYVVSTNDSSEKLDIQETPRSLAESYSFDPHDRCASALALGEALCSIDEHNKHTDQIEDLHLLIEQWIDKEMETQSINQLNRIFEWIETYADELLFTEIGRRSLKVSYEYLICASDWILKNLVVGSQNEVINMDFLNTTDIYIASKPLTYVMFHIDNAPFDQWLTNLDETSWQIVLNTPLAVTFERMKSQILIRPQLKNFGQLDQDERDVALALKRLCSASQSITFD
;
A
#
# COMPACT_ATOMS: atom_id res chain seq x y z
N MET A 1 4.30 -27.75 25.46
CA MET A 1 2.81 -27.84 25.52
C MET A 1 2.22 -28.67 24.38
N ASP A 2 3.01 -29.16 23.41
CA ASP A 2 2.47 -29.78 22.19
C ASP A 2 2.19 -31.30 22.27
N GLU A 3 2.86 -32.08 23.13
CA GLU A 3 2.82 -33.55 23.04
C GLU A 3 1.60 -34.26 23.69
N ILE A 4 0.66 -33.57 24.36
CA ILE A 4 -0.41 -34.23 25.15
C ILE A 4 -1.83 -33.98 24.59
N MET A 5 -1.99 -33.28 23.46
CA MET A 5 -3.32 -32.90 22.93
C MET A 5 -3.76 -33.63 21.66
N GLU A 6 -3.00 -34.62 21.19
CA GLU A 6 -3.28 -35.24 19.88
C GLU A 6 -4.39 -36.30 19.90
N ASP A 7 -4.61 -36.97 21.05
CA ASP A 7 -5.62 -38.04 21.17
C ASP A 7 -6.92 -37.55 21.84
N GLY A 8 -7.97 -37.33 21.04
CA GLY A 8 -9.32 -37.03 21.52
C GLY A 8 -10.29 -36.46 20.47
N ASN A 9 -11.60 -36.49 20.75
CA ASN A 9 -12.61 -35.79 19.93
C ASN A 9 -12.30 -34.28 19.90
N LEU A 10 -12.46 -33.61 18.75
CA LEU A 10 -12.10 -32.20 18.60
C LEU A 10 -12.78 -31.30 19.63
N VAL A 11 -14.06 -31.55 19.93
CA VAL A 11 -14.83 -30.77 20.91
C VAL A 11 -14.16 -30.79 22.29
N ASP A 12 -13.66 -31.94 22.73
CA ASP A 12 -12.98 -32.08 24.02
C ASP A 12 -11.59 -31.43 23.99
N ARG A 13 -10.86 -31.54 22.87
CA ARG A 13 -9.57 -30.87 22.65
C ARG A 13 -9.72 -29.35 22.76
N VAL A 14 -10.76 -28.77 22.14
CA VAL A 14 -11.07 -27.34 22.24
C VAL A 14 -11.37 -26.95 23.68
N ARG A 15 -12.21 -27.71 24.39
CA ARG A 15 -12.54 -27.43 25.80
C ARG A 15 -11.30 -27.40 26.70
N ILE A 16 -10.42 -28.39 26.57
CA ILE A 16 -9.17 -28.48 27.35
C ILE A 16 -8.23 -27.31 27.02
N LEU A 17 -8.12 -26.94 25.74
CA LEU A 17 -7.30 -25.83 25.29
C LEU A 17 -7.77 -24.51 25.90
N LEU A 18 -9.07 -24.21 25.85
CA LEU A 18 -9.64 -22.99 26.41
C LEU A 18 -9.50 -22.94 27.94
N GLN A 19 -9.68 -24.06 28.63
CA GLN A 19 -9.45 -24.16 30.07
C GLN A 19 -7.99 -23.84 30.44
N ARG A 20 -7.02 -24.35 29.66
CA ARG A 20 -5.59 -24.07 29.88
C ARG A 20 -5.22 -22.63 29.55
N ASP A 21 -5.80 -22.07 28.49
CA ASP A 21 -5.61 -20.66 28.11
C ASP A 21 -6.12 -19.73 29.23
N MET A 22 -7.28 -20.03 29.81
CA MET A 22 -7.81 -19.30 30.97
C MET A 22 -6.93 -19.45 32.22
N GLN A 23 -6.44 -20.66 32.53
CA GLN A 23 -5.50 -20.87 33.64
C GLN A 23 -4.19 -20.10 33.45
N TYR A 24 -3.68 -20.06 32.22
CA TYR A 24 -2.49 -19.28 31.87
C TYR A 24 -2.74 -17.78 32.07
N TYR A 25 -3.89 -17.27 31.61
CA TYR A 25 -4.28 -15.88 31.84
C TYR A 25 -4.37 -15.55 33.33
N GLN A 26 -5.03 -16.40 34.13
CA GLN A 26 -5.15 -16.18 35.58
C GLN A 26 -3.77 -16.13 36.27
N ALA A 27 -2.81 -16.94 35.82
CA ALA A 27 -1.47 -16.99 36.38
C ALA A 27 -0.55 -15.84 35.90
N MET A 28 -0.62 -15.48 34.63
CA MET A 28 0.36 -14.61 33.96
C MET A 28 -0.21 -13.25 33.55
N GLN A 29 -1.52 -13.03 33.72
CA GLN A 29 -2.26 -11.83 33.32
C GLN A 29 -1.99 -11.43 31.86
N THR A 30 -1.78 -12.42 31.00
CA THR A 30 -1.51 -12.24 29.57
C THR A 30 -2.06 -13.42 28.80
N VAL A 31 -2.44 -13.18 27.54
CA VAL A 31 -2.84 -14.23 26.60
C VAL A 31 -1.72 -14.48 25.62
N LEU A 32 -1.42 -15.75 25.37
CA LEU A 32 -0.43 -16.16 24.36
C LEU A 32 -0.89 -15.73 22.97
N ARG A 33 0.00 -15.11 22.21
CA ARG A 33 -0.27 -14.63 20.84
C ARG A 33 0.65 -15.31 19.87
N GLU A 34 0.10 -15.66 18.72
CA GLU A 34 0.88 -16.08 17.57
C GLU A 34 0.71 -15.08 16.43
N SER A 35 1.78 -14.91 15.65
CA SER A 35 1.78 -14.01 14.49
C SER A 35 1.27 -14.74 13.25
N LEU A 36 0.39 -14.07 12.50
CA LEU A 36 -0.01 -14.48 11.17
C LEU A 36 1.06 -14.06 10.16
N CYS A 37 1.05 -14.72 9.01
CA CYS A 37 1.83 -14.29 7.89
C CYS A 37 1.47 -12.84 7.51
N GLY A 38 2.48 -11.95 7.46
CA GLY A 38 2.27 -10.56 7.04
C GLY A 38 1.73 -10.42 5.62
N ARG A 39 1.84 -11.44 4.76
CA ARG A 39 1.23 -11.47 3.42
C ARG A 39 -0.28 -11.70 3.44
N VAL A 40 -0.80 -12.32 4.50
CA VAL A 40 -2.24 -12.63 4.63
C VAL A 40 -2.96 -11.51 5.36
N SER A 41 -2.27 -10.79 6.25
CA SER A 41 -2.87 -9.70 7.03
C SER A 41 -3.51 -8.64 6.13
N GLY A 42 -4.73 -8.26 6.51
CA GLY A 42 -5.54 -7.28 5.82
C GLY A 42 -6.29 -7.84 4.61
N GLY A 43 -6.25 -7.13 3.48
CA GLY A 43 -7.02 -7.45 2.28
C GLY A 43 -8.54 -7.31 2.45
N LYS A 44 -9.33 -8.02 1.61
CA LYS A 44 -10.80 -7.89 1.57
C LYS A 44 -11.47 -8.34 2.88
N LEU A 45 -10.97 -9.41 3.49
CA LEU A 45 -11.47 -9.93 4.76
C LEU A 45 -10.82 -9.27 5.99
N ASP A 46 -9.82 -8.40 5.78
CA ASP A 46 -9.11 -7.69 6.83
C ASP A 46 -8.53 -8.64 7.90
N PHE A 47 -7.65 -9.56 7.52
CA PHE A 47 -7.04 -10.51 8.47
C PHE A 47 -6.13 -9.79 9.49
N PRO A 48 -6.13 -10.23 10.76
CA PRO A 48 -5.28 -9.65 11.79
C PRO A 48 -3.80 -10.01 11.59
N ARG A 49 -2.90 -9.23 12.21
CA ARG A 49 -1.46 -9.59 12.27
C ARG A 49 -1.14 -10.57 13.39
N HIS A 50 -1.86 -10.48 14.50
CA HIS A 50 -1.77 -11.42 15.61
C HIS A 50 -3.16 -11.90 16.02
N ALA A 51 -3.23 -13.13 16.52
CA ALA A 51 -4.43 -13.67 17.15
C ALA A 51 -4.02 -14.47 18.40
N SER A 52 -4.99 -14.78 19.25
CA SER A 52 -4.74 -15.66 20.39
C SER A 52 -4.26 -17.03 19.91
N PHE A 53 -3.33 -17.62 20.65
CA PHE A 53 -2.80 -18.96 20.40
C PHE A 53 -3.93 -19.98 20.29
N ALA A 54 -4.93 -19.89 21.19
CA ALA A 54 -6.09 -20.76 21.19
C ALA A 54 -6.86 -20.70 19.86
N ALA A 55 -7.15 -19.49 19.36
CA ALA A 55 -7.86 -19.33 18.09
C ALA A 55 -7.08 -19.91 16.90
N ILE A 56 -5.76 -19.69 16.85
CA ILE A 56 -4.92 -20.22 15.78
C ILE A 56 -4.88 -21.76 15.79
N LYS A 57 -4.73 -22.39 16.96
CA LYS A 57 -4.77 -23.85 17.08
C LYS A 57 -6.14 -24.42 16.69
N ILE A 58 -7.24 -23.78 17.11
CA ILE A 58 -8.59 -24.19 16.72
C ILE A 58 -8.78 -24.14 15.21
N VAL A 59 -8.35 -23.05 14.55
CA VAL A 59 -8.43 -22.96 13.08
C VAL A 59 -7.56 -24.02 12.40
N LYS A 60 -6.35 -24.31 12.90
CA LYS A 60 -5.52 -25.41 12.37
C LYS A 60 -6.26 -26.75 12.41
N TRP A 61 -6.96 -27.03 13.51
CA TRP A 61 -7.77 -28.25 13.62
C TRP A 61 -8.99 -28.23 12.71
N TRP A 62 -9.68 -27.09 12.57
CA TRP A 62 -10.78 -26.95 11.62
C TRP A 62 -10.34 -27.15 10.17
N GLU A 63 -9.16 -26.65 9.78
CA GLU A 63 -8.62 -26.87 8.43
C GLU A 63 -8.33 -28.35 8.14
N ALA A 64 -7.76 -29.07 9.11
CA ALA A 64 -7.51 -30.51 8.97
C ALA A 64 -8.82 -31.29 8.79
N GLU A 65 -9.84 -30.99 9.61
CA GLU A 65 -11.16 -31.62 9.48
C GLU A 65 -11.91 -31.19 8.20
N PHE A 66 -11.71 -29.96 7.74
CA PHE A 66 -12.29 -29.48 6.48
C PHE A 66 -11.75 -30.29 5.29
N LEU A 67 -10.42 -30.49 5.23
CA LEU A 67 -9.78 -31.30 4.20
C LEU A 67 -10.32 -32.74 4.20
N ILE A 68 -10.51 -33.35 5.37
CA ILE A 68 -11.08 -34.69 5.51
C ILE A 68 -12.54 -34.72 5.01
N ALA A 69 -13.36 -33.74 5.41
CA ALA A 69 -14.79 -33.73 5.09
C ALA A 69 -15.12 -33.35 3.64
N PHE A 70 -14.35 -32.43 3.05
CA PHE A 70 -14.63 -31.87 1.72
C PHE A 70 -13.69 -32.38 0.62
N ARG A 71 -12.53 -32.95 0.96
CA ARG A 71 -11.50 -33.47 0.03
C ARG A 71 -10.87 -32.44 -0.91
N TYR A 72 -10.95 -31.16 -0.58
CA TYR A 72 -10.23 -30.07 -1.24
C TYR A 72 -9.90 -28.97 -0.22
N PRO A 73 -8.87 -28.14 -0.47
CA PRO A 73 -8.51 -27.08 0.46
C PRO A 73 -9.58 -26.00 0.57
N SER A 74 -9.76 -25.45 1.76
CA SER A 74 -10.70 -24.34 2.03
C SER A 74 -10.31 -23.03 1.33
N GLY A 75 -9.03 -22.92 0.92
CA GLY A 75 -8.40 -21.69 0.43
C GLY A 75 -7.70 -20.88 1.53
N LEU A 76 -7.75 -21.29 2.80
CA LEU A 76 -7.02 -20.66 3.91
C LEU A 76 -5.56 -21.16 4.01
N CYS A 77 -5.34 -22.46 3.81
CA CYS A 77 -4.01 -23.07 3.71
C CYS A 77 -3.84 -23.70 2.34
N ILE A 78 -2.74 -23.36 1.63
CA ILE A 78 -2.27 -24.16 0.50
C ILE A 78 -1.44 -25.27 1.11
N SER A 79 -2.03 -26.45 1.30
CA SER A 79 -1.26 -27.67 1.51
C SER A 79 -0.30 -27.80 0.33
N THR A 80 1.00 -27.82 0.59
CA THR A 80 1.98 -28.21 -0.42
C THR A 80 1.55 -29.58 -0.94
N GLU A 81 1.13 -29.63 -2.19
CA GLU A 81 0.98 -30.87 -2.94
C GLU A 81 2.34 -31.57 -2.92
N LYS A 82 2.53 -32.50 -1.98
CA LYS A 82 3.54 -33.56 -1.92
C LYS A 82 3.45 -34.27 -0.57
N ASP A 83 2.33 -34.92 -0.32
CA ASP A 83 2.26 -36.09 0.59
C ASP A 83 1.19 -37.10 0.12
N ALA A 84 0.61 -36.91 -1.07
CA ALA A 84 -0.32 -37.86 -1.69
C ALA A 84 0.41 -38.97 -2.50
N SER A 85 1.63 -39.32 -2.11
CA SER A 85 2.36 -40.47 -2.65
C SER A 85 2.98 -41.32 -1.54
N GLY A 86 2.22 -41.53 -0.47
CA GLY A 86 2.57 -42.45 0.61
C GLY A 86 1.35 -43.26 1.04
N ASN A 87 1.23 -44.46 0.48
CA ASN A 87 0.45 -45.61 0.93
C ASN A 87 -1.06 -45.38 1.19
N GLU A 88 -1.89 -45.79 0.21
CA GLU A 88 -3.35 -45.94 0.36
C GLU A 88 -3.77 -47.09 1.29
N ASP A 89 -2.85 -47.76 1.98
CA ASP A 89 -3.17 -48.83 2.93
C ASP A 89 -2.72 -48.45 4.35
N ASP A 90 -3.66 -48.61 5.30
CA ASP A 90 -3.53 -48.54 6.77
C ASP A 90 -3.72 -47.20 7.53
N GLN A 91 -4.83 -46.49 7.27
CA GLN A 91 -5.51 -45.79 8.38
C GLN A 91 -7.03 -45.73 8.17
N VAL A 92 -7.78 -46.26 9.15
CA VAL A 92 -9.24 -46.13 9.22
C VAL A 92 -9.60 -44.69 9.57
N ILE A 93 -9.54 -43.80 8.58
CA ILE A 93 -9.97 -42.40 8.72
C ILE A 93 -11.50 -42.40 8.72
N LYS A 94 -12.11 -42.09 9.88
CA LYS A 94 -13.55 -41.82 9.96
C LYS A 94 -13.90 -40.73 8.95
N MET A 95 -14.73 -41.06 7.97
CA MET A 95 -15.21 -40.12 6.94
C MET A 95 -16.22 -39.16 7.57
N THR A 96 -15.77 -38.01 8.07
CA THR A 96 -16.63 -36.94 8.59
C THR A 96 -17.48 -36.37 7.46
N LYS A 97 -18.81 -36.34 7.60
CA LYS A 97 -19.67 -35.75 6.56
C LYS A 97 -19.60 -34.21 6.58
N PRO A 98 -19.76 -33.52 5.44
CA PRO A 98 -19.81 -32.05 5.39
C PRO A 98 -20.78 -31.40 6.40
N SER A 99 -21.94 -32.01 6.65
CA SER A 99 -22.92 -31.51 7.63
C SER A 99 -22.47 -31.69 9.08
N GLU A 100 -21.73 -32.77 9.38
CA GLU A 100 -21.20 -33.07 10.71
C GLU A 100 -20.04 -32.13 11.04
N PHE A 101 -19.16 -31.88 10.07
CA PHE A 101 -18.10 -30.87 10.18
C PHE A 101 -18.67 -29.50 10.57
N ILE A 102 -19.74 -29.05 9.91
CA ILE A 102 -20.32 -27.73 10.15
C ILE A 102 -20.91 -27.62 11.55
N LEU A 103 -21.57 -28.67 12.03
CA LEU A 103 -22.07 -28.70 13.41
C LEU A 103 -20.90 -28.66 14.41
N LEU A 104 -19.83 -29.40 14.15
CA LEU A 104 -18.63 -29.38 14.99
C LEU A 104 -17.93 -28.00 15.00
N VAL A 105 -17.84 -27.31 13.86
CA VAL A 105 -17.33 -25.93 13.80
C VAL A 105 -18.24 -24.99 14.57
N VAL A 106 -19.56 -25.10 14.41
CA VAL A 106 -20.54 -24.28 15.15
C VAL A 106 -20.37 -24.48 16.66
N ASP A 107 -20.40 -25.72 17.14
CA ASP A 107 -20.32 -26.05 18.57
C ASP A 107 -18.99 -25.61 19.20
N THR A 108 -17.87 -25.76 18.48
CA THR A 108 -16.55 -25.31 18.96
C THR A 108 -16.38 -23.80 18.86
N SER A 109 -17.02 -23.14 17.88
CA SER A 109 -17.03 -21.69 17.77
C SER A 109 -17.86 -21.03 18.88
N GLU A 110 -18.92 -21.68 19.36
CA GLU A 110 -19.74 -21.22 20.50
C GLU A 110 -18.95 -21.31 21.82
N GLN A 111 -18.15 -22.37 22.01
CA GLN A 111 -17.26 -22.43 23.19
C GLN A 111 -16.18 -21.34 23.17
N LEU A 112 -15.59 -21.09 21.99
CA LEU A 112 -14.56 -20.06 21.86
C LEU A 112 -15.14 -18.65 22.04
N ILE A 113 -16.36 -18.36 21.56
CA ILE A 113 -16.95 -17.02 21.71
C ILE A 113 -17.26 -16.72 23.19
N GLU A 114 -17.72 -17.72 23.95
CA GLU A 114 -17.91 -17.60 25.41
C GLU A 114 -16.60 -17.34 26.14
N HIS A 115 -15.53 -18.07 25.78
CA HIS A 115 -14.18 -17.85 26.34
C HIS A 115 -13.66 -16.44 26.05
N LEU A 116 -13.81 -15.97 24.81
CA LEU A 116 -13.41 -14.62 24.43
C LEU A 116 -14.21 -13.57 25.20
N HIS A 117 -15.52 -13.77 25.41
CA HIS A 117 -16.33 -12.87 26.24
C HIS A 117 -15.81 -12.77 27.68
N ALA A 118 -15.44 -13.89 28.30
CA ALA A 118 -14.85 -13.90 29.65
C ALA A 118 -13.54 -13.09 29.70
N LEU A 119 -12.62 -13.34 28.74
CA LEU A 119 -11.36 -12.59 28.64
C LEU A 119 -11.58 -11.09 28.38
N ILE A 120 -12.55 -10.72 27.55
CA ILE A 120 -12.90 -9.31 27.29
C ILE A 120 -13.39 -8.65 28.59
N GLN A 121 -14.25 -9.33 29.35
CA GLN A 121 -14.76 -8.78 30.60
C GLN A 121 -13.64 -8.56 31.63
N GLU A 122 -12.80 -9.57 31.85
CA GLU A 122 -11.67 -9.49 32.80
C GLU A 122 -10.64 -8.44 32.36
N SER A 123 -10.33 -8.35 31.06
CA SER A 123 -9.40 -7.35 30.54
C SER A 123 -9.93 -5.93 30.62
N LEU A 124 -11.26 -5.72 30.56
CA LEU A 124 -11.85 -4.40 30.78
C LEU A 124 -11.78 -3.98 32.25
N ASP A 125 -11.98 -4.92 33.18
CA ASP A 125 -11.86 -4.66 34.63
C ASP A 125 -10.43 -4.30 35.04
N HIS A 126 -9.43 -4.88 34.36
CA HIS A 126 -8.00 -4.62 34.58
C HIS A 126 -7.35 -3.62 33.62
N ALA A 127 -8.11 -3.09 32.65
CA ALA A 127 -7.64 -2.21 31.58
C ALA A 127 -6.45 -2.77 30.76
N ASP A 128 -6.46 -4.08 30.50
CA ASP A 128 -5.41 -4.76 29.73
C ASP A 128 -5.63 -4.63 28.21
N LEU A 129 -5.02 -3.60 27.62
CA LEU A 129 -5.01 -3.34 26.18
C LEU A 129 -4.42 -4.49 25.36
N ALA A 130 -3.47 -5.20 25.94
CA ALA A 130 -2.73 -6.23 25.26
C ALA A 130 -3.66 -7.45 25.07
N VAL A 131 -4.42 -7.82 26.09
CA VAL A 131 -5.42 -8.89 25.98
C VAL A 131 -6.58 -8.50 25.08
N LEU A 132 -7.07 -7.26 25.15
CA LEU A 132 -8.13 -6.74 24.26
C LEU A 132 -7.72 -6.78 22.78
N THR A 133 -6.48 -6.44 22.45
CA THR A 133 -5.98 -6.52 21.06
C THR A 133 -5.84 -7.98 20.60
N ALA A 134 -5.47 -8.91 21.49
CA ALA A 134 -5.39 -10.33 21.18
C ALA A 134 -6.76 -10.96 20.93
N THR A 135 -7.76 -10.63 21.76
CA THR A 135 -9.13 -11.13 21.61
C THR A 135 -9.80 -10.55 20.37
N LEU A 136 -9.54 -9.27 20.05
CA LEU A 136 -9.98 -8.66 18.79
C LEU A 136 -9.36 -9.38 17.57
N GLY A 137 -8.07 -9.68 17.61
CA GLY A 137 -7.40 -10.47 16.58
C GLY A 137 -7.98 -11.87 16.44
N ALA A 138 -8.26 -12.56 17.56
CA ALA A 138 -8.93 -13.86 17.57
C ALA A 138 -10.32 -13.80 16.92
N ALA A 139 -11.15 -12.83 17.31
CA ALA A 139 -12.48 -12.66 16.76
C ALA A 139 -12.45 -12.39 15.24
N ALA A 140 -11.53 -11.52 14.78
CA ALA A 140 -11.34 -11.22 13.37
C ALA A 140 -10.88 -12.45 12.56
N LEU A 141 -9.96 -13.25 13.11
CA LEU A 141 -9.49 -14.48 12.47
C LEU A 141 -10.62 -15.48 12.28
N ILE A 142 -11.35 -15.80 13.36
CA ILE A 142 -12.43 -16.80 13.33
C ILE A 142 -13.55 -16.36 12.39
N ARG A 143 -13.96 -15.09 12.46
CA ARG A 143 -14.91 -14.50 11.54
C ARG A 143 -14.53 -14.72 10.08
N ASN A 144 -13.27 -14.47 9.73
CA ASN A 144 -12.77 -14.62 8.37
C ASN A 144 -12.75 -16.10 7.94
N CYS A 145 -12.35 -17.01 8.84
CA CYS A 145 -12.36 -18.45 8.57
C CYS A 145 -13.79 -18.98 8.34
N LEU A 146 -14.74 -18.59 9.18
CA LEU A 146 -16.16 -18.96 9.03
C LEU A 146 -16.74 -18.44 7.70
N TRP A 147 -16.32 -17.26 7.25
CA TRP A 147 -16.70 -16.74 5.93
C TRP A 147 -16.17 -17.62 4.79
N CYS A 148 -14.91 -18.05 4.85
CA CYS A 148 -14.33 -18.96 3.85
C CYS A 148 -15.07 -20.29 3.80
N TYR A 149 -15.35 -20.91 4.95
CA TYR A 149 -16.12 -22.16 5.00
C TYR A 149 -17.51 -21.99 4.43
N LYS A 150 -18.21 -20.89 4.76
CA LYS A 150 -19.53 -20.59 4.20
C LYS A 150 -19.48 -20.47 2.67
N GLN A 151 -18.47 -19.81 2.13
CA GLN A 151 -18.32 -19.61 0.69
C GLN A 151 -18.07 -20.94 -0.03
N GLN A 152 -17.19 -21.78 0.49
CA GLN A 152 -16.81 -23.05 -0.11
C GLN A 152 -17.88 -24.14 -0.01
N SER A 153 -18.89 -23.93 0.81
CA SER A 153 -19.88 -24.93 1.16
C SER A 153 -21.32 -24.58 0.76
N ARG A 154 -21.48 -23.48 0.02
CA ARG A 154 -22.75 -22.87 -0.39
C ARG A 154 -23.75 -23.84 -1.03
N ASP A 155 -23.27 -24.86 -1.75
CA ASP A 155 -24.10 -25.80 -2.51
C ASP A 155 -24.08 -27.24 -1.97
N LYS A 156 -23.31 -27.53 -0.92
CA LYS A 156 -23.04 -28.90 -0.42
C LYS A 156 -23.69 -29.21 0.94
N ILE A 157 -24.26 -28.21 1.60
CA ILE A 157 -24.81 -28.33 2.96
C ILE A 157 -26.31 -28.02 2.95
N PRO A 158 -27.13 -28.72 3.78
CA PRO A 158 -28.51 -28.33 4.05
C PRO A 158 -28.67 -26.87 4.50
N THR A 159 -29.76 -26.23 4.09
CA THR A 159 -30.08 -24.83 4.41
C THR A 159 -30.04 -24.53 5.92
N GLN A 160 -30.48 -25.48 6.75
CA GLN A 160 -30.48 -25.34 8.21
C GLN A 160 -29.07 -25.21 8.80
N SER A 161 -28.11 -26.02 8.35
CA SER A 161 -26.72 -25.95 8.84
C SER A 161 -25.99 -24.74 8.28
N SER A 162 -26.28 -24.33 7.04
CA SER A 162 -25.78 -23.07 6.47
C SER A 162 -26.26 -21.84 7.26
N GLU A 163 -27.51 -21.88 7.74
CA GLU A 163 -28.05 -20.81 8.59
C GLU A 163 -27.36 -20.74 9.95
N LYS A 164 -27.07 -21.88 10.58
CA LYS A 164 -26.29 -21.93 11.84
C LYS A 164 -24.90 -21.32 11.66
N LEU A 165 -24.17 -21.71 10.61
CA LEU A 165 -22.86 -21.14 10.30
C LEU A 165 -22.93 -19.61 10.07
N ARG A 166 -23.97 -19.15 9.37
CA ARG A 166 -24.22 -17.71 9.17
C ARG A 166 -24.46 -16.97 10.49
N LYS A 167 -25.15 -17.59 11.46
CA LYS A 167 -25.35 -16.99 12.78
C LYS A 167 -24.03 -16.87 13.53
N CYS A 168 -23.22 -17.93 13.59
CA CYS A 168 -21.88 -17.86 14.19
C CYS A 168 -21.01 -16.77 13.57
N TYR A 169 -20.95 -16.70 12.22
CA TYR A 169 -20.24 -15.65 11.51
C TYR A 169 -20.67 -14.23 11.95
N LYS A 170 -21.99 -13.99 12.08
CA LYS A 170 -22.52 -12.71 12.55
C LYS A 170 -22.13 -12.41 13.99
N SER A 171 -22.21 -13.39 14.89
CA SER A 171 -21.82 -13.20 16.29
C SER A 171 -20.35 -12.78 16.44
N TYR A 172 -19.45 -13.38 15.65
CA TYR A 172 -18.04 -12.97 15.65
C TYR A 172 -17.79 -11.61 14.99
N GLN A 173 -18.56 -11.23 13.96
CA GLN A 173 -18.53 -9.87 13.40
C GLN A 173 -18.95 -8.83 14.45
N GLU A 174 -20.08 -9.06 15.13
CA GLU A 174 -20.61 -8.17 16.17
C GLU A 174 -19.64 -8.07 17.36
N MET A 175 -19.04 -9.19 17.77
CA MET A 175 -18.00 -9.20 18.81
C MET A 175 -16.78 -8.36 18.39
N ALA A 176 -16.25 -8.55 17.19
CA ALA A 176 -15.08 -7.80 16.73
C ALA A 176 -15.37 -6.29 16.68
N GLU A 177 -16.56 -5.88 16.24
CA GLU A 177 -16.98 -4.47 16.26
C GLU A 177 -17.12 -3.93 17.69
N ALA A 178 -17.77 -4.68 18.59
CA ALA A 178 -17.94 -4.28 19.98
C ALA A 178 -16.61 -4.15 20.72
N VAL A 179 -15.67 -5.08 20.55
CA VAL A 179 -14.34 -5.03 21.16
C VAL A 179 -13.54 -3.85 20.62
N ALA A 180 -13.62 -3.57 19.31
CA ALA A 180 -12.96 -2.40 18.72
C ALA A 180 -13.47 -1.07 19.29
N GLU A 181 -14.79 -0.94 19.51
CA GLU A 181 -15.36 0.24 20.19
C GLU A 181 -14.89 0.36 21.64
N ARG A 182 -14.79 -0.75 22.38
CA ARG A 182 -14.30 -0.74 23.77
C ARG A 182 -12.82 -0.38 23.85
N LEU A 183 -12.02 -0.90 22.92
CA LEU A 183 -10.60 -0.56 22.81
C LEU A 183 -10.41 0.94 22.50
N LEU A 184 -11.22 1.49 21.59
CA LEU A 184 -11.25 2.92 21.29
C LEU A 184 -11.62 3.75 22.53
N ASP A 185 -12.72 3.41 23.22
CA ASP A 185 -13.15 4.10 24.45
C ASP A 185 -12.06 4.06 25.53
N LEU A 186 -11.42 2.92 25.74
CA LEU A 186 -10.33 2.79 26.72
C LEU A 186 -9.14 3.70 26.38
N HIS A 187 -8.68 3.71 25.13
CA HIS A 187 -7.63 4.63 24.70
C HIS A 187 -8.04 6.10 24.87
N CYS A 188 -9.28 6.46 24.54
CA CYS A 188 -9.79 7.82 24.71
C CYS A 188 -9.83 8.23 26.19
N ARG A 189 -10.23 7.32 27.08
CA ARG A 189 -10.17 7.53 28.54
C ARG A 189 -8.74 7.69 29.04
N LEU A 190 -7.81 6.87 28.55
CA LEU A 190 -6.40 6.99 28.93
C LEU A 190 -5.83 8.36 28.56
N ILE A 191 -6.10 8.81 27.32
CA ILE A 191 -5.71 10.15 26.85
C ILE A 191 -6.35 11.23 27.72
N SER A 192 -7.67 11.18 27.91
CA SER A 192 -8.42 12.19 28.63
C SER A 192 -8.03 12.30 30.11
N LEU A 193 -7.83 11.17 30.78
CA LEU A 193 -7.63 11.12 32.23
C LEU A 193 -6.17 11.25 32.65
N TYR A 194 -5.22 10.68 31.90
CA TYR A 194 -3.82 10.59 32.32
C TYR A 194 -2.88 11.46 31.49
N ILE A 195 -3.13 11.60 30.18
CA ILE A 195 -2.20 12.30 29.28
C ILE A 195 -2.53 13.79 29.24
N LEU A 196 -3.81 14.12 29.13
CA LEU A 196 -4.27 15.49 28.98
C LEU A 196 -4.48 16.22 30.31
N ASN A 197 -4.05 15.68 31.45
CA ASN A 197 -4.32 16.25 32.79
C ASN A 197 -3.04 16.54 33.59
N GLU A 198 -2.19 17.42 33.07
CA GLU A 198 -1.01 17.93 33.80
C GLU A 198 -1.27 19.37 34.28
N ALA A 199 -1.08 19.63 35.57
CA ALA A 199 -1.57 20.84 36.22
C ALA A 199 -0.86 22.13 35.75
N ASP A 200 0.45 22.10 35.54
CA ASP A 200 1.24 23.29 35.22
C ASP A 200 1.08 23.75 33.76
N SER A 201 0.91 22.80 32.84
CA SER A 201 0.58 23.06 31.43
C SER A 201 -0.85 23.60 31.29
N LEU A 202 -1.78 23.17 32.16
CA LEU A 202 -3.17 23.64 32.15
C LEU A 202 -3.37 24.99 32.82
N ASN A 203 -2.41 25.47 33.62
CA ASN A 203 -2.51 26.75 34.32
C ASN A 203 -2.24 27.96 33.41
N CYS A 204 -3.15 28.19 32.46
CA CYS A 204 -3.04 29.24 31.46
C CYS A 204 -3.12 30.65 32.06
N GLN A 205 -3.66 30.81 33.27
CA GLN A 205 -3.84 32.10 33.94
C GLN A 205 -2.67 32.49 34.85
N SER A 206 -1.64 31.66 34.94
CA SER A 206 -0.45 31.95 35.75
C SER A 206 0.24 33.25 35.32
N ASN A 207 0.69 34.05 36.27
CA ASN A 207 1.46 35.27 36.01
C ASN A 207 2.95 34.99 35.74
N LYS A 208 3.40 33.74 35.81
CA LYS A 208 4.77 33.33 35.50
C LYS A 208 4.84 32.73 34.10
N PRO A 209 5.90 33.00 33.31
CA PRO A 209 6.11 32.30 32.04
C PRO A 209 6.24 30.78 32.28
N PHE A 210 5.89 29.99 31.27
CA PHE A 210 6.07 28.54 31.33
C PHE A 210 7.53 28.22 30.99
N PHE A 211 8.27 27.61 31.93
CA PHE A 211 9.68 27.22 31.75
C PHE A 211 10.51 28.26 30.98
N GLU A 212 10.46 29.52 31.45
CA GLU A 212 11.25 30.64 30.89
C GLU A 212 11.05 30.87 29.37
N ASN A 213 9.89 30.46 28.83
CA ASN A 213 9.53 30.51 27.40
C ASN A 213 10.38 29.61 26.49
N GLU A 214 11.13 28.66 27.04
CA GLU A 214 12.02 27.78 26.27
C GLU A 214 11.31 26.55 25.71
N ARG A 215 10.13 26.19 26.24
CA ARG A 215 9.48 24.89 25.95
C ARG A 215 7.98 24.99 25.71
N SER A 216 7.50 24.11 24.85
CA SER A 216 6.08 23.77 24.67
C SER A 216 5.52 22.93 25.83
N SER A 217 4.19 22.86 25.95
CA SER A 217 3.51 22.08 26.99
C SER A 217 3.85 20.59 26.93
N PHE A 218 4.13 20.00 28.09
CA PHE A 218 4.31 18.56 28.23
C PHE A 218 3.09 17.77 27.74
N ILE A 219 1.88 18.31 27.94
CA ILE A 219 0.64 17.64 27.53
C ILE A 219 0.60 17.36 26.02
N ILE A 220 1.03 18.33 25.20
CA ILE A 220 0.97 18.17 23.74
C ILE A 220 2.06 17.21 23.26
N GLN A 221 3.26 17.29 23.84
CA GLN A 221 4.35 16.36 23.55
C GLN A 221 3.99 14.92 23.94
N MET A 222 3.41 14.72 25.13
CA MET A 222 2.98 13.41 25.61
C MET A 222 1.81 12.85 24.79
N TRP A 223 0.86 13.69 24.38
CA TRP A 223 -0.21 13.29 23.47
C TRP A 223 0.33 12.81 22.13
N TRP A 224 1.23 13.56 21.51
CA TRP A 224 1.89 13.17 20.27
C TRP A 224 2.63 11.83 20.41
N LEU A 225 3.44 11.69 21.45
CA LEU A 225 4.20 10.47 21.72
C LEU A 225 3.29 9.26 21.89
N TYR A 226 2.20 9.42 22.65
CA TYR A 226 1.22 8.37 22.88
C TYR A 226 0.49 7.97 21.60
N MET A 227 0.09 8.94 20.77
CA MET A 227 -0.54 8.66 19.48
C MET A 227 0.39 7.88 18.55
N GLN A 228 1.67 8.25 18.49
CA GLN A 228 2.66 7.54 17.66
C GLN A 228 2.96 6.13 18.17
N GLY A 229 3.13 5.97 19.49
CA GLY A 229 3.32 4.65 20.11
C GLY A 229 2.11 3.74 19.86
N THR A 230 0.91 4.22 20.15
CA THR A 230 -0.34 3.46 19.93
C THR A 230 -0.53 3.10 18.46
N LYS A 231 -0.18 3.99 17.52
CA LYS A 231 -0.21 3.68 16.09
C LYS A 231 0.66 2.48 15.75
N ALA A 232 1.91 2.46 16.23
CA ALA A 232 2.83 1.35 16.01
C ALA A 232 2.29 0.04 16.60
N ASP A 233 1.71 0.09 17.81
CA ASP A 233 1.13 -1.07 18.46
C ASP A 233 -0.09 -1.61 17.69
N LEU A 234 -1.02 -0.74 17.30
CA LEU A 234 -2.22 -1.11 16.53
C LEU A 234 -1.84 -1.71 15.17
N TRP A 235 -0.87 -1.11 14.46
CA TRP A 235 -0.41 -1.58 13.15
C TRP A 235 0.22 -2.97 13.24
N ASN A 236 0.82 -3.30 14.38
CA ASN A 236 1.47 -4.59 14.60
C ASN A 236 0.52 -5.64 15.16
N THR A 237 -0.56 -5.27 15.84
CA THR A 237 -1.40 -6.24 16.59
C THR A 237 -2.74 -6.53 15.91
N VAL A 238 -3.47 -5.50 15.50
CA VAL A 238 -4.87 -5.60 15.02
C VAL A 238 -4.92 -5.76 13.49
N SER A 239 -6.09 -6.05 12.93
CA SER A 239 -6.28 -5.99 11.48
C SER A 239 -6.14 -4.56 10.93
N PRO A 240 -5.55 -4.36 9.75
CA PRO A 240 -5.22 -3.05 9.21
C PRO A 240 -6.38 -2.03 9.16
N LYS A 241 -7.56 -2.40 8.64
CA LYS A 241 -8.69 -1.46 8.54
C LYS A 241 -9.22 -1.10 9.91
N MET A 242 -9.27 -2.07 10.82
CA MET A 242 -9.71 -1.84 12.20
C MET A 242 -8.71 -0.96 12.98
N ALA A 243 -7.42 -1.18 12.80
CA ALA A 243 -6.36 -0.37 13.38
C ALA A 243 -6.49 1.10 12.97
N GLN A 244 -6.66 1.37 11.67
CA GLN A 244 -6.85 2.72 11.15
C GLN A 244 -8.15 3.37 11.65
N ARG A 245 -9.24 2.60 11.77
CA ARG A 245 -10.50 3.07 12.35
C ARG A 245 -10.36 3.47 13.82
N ILE A 246 -9.73 2.64 14.64
CA ILE A 246 -9.50 2.94 16.06
C ILE A 246 -8.60 4.17 16.20
N PHE A 247 -7.50 4.21 15.45
CA PHE A 247 -6.56 5.32 15.49
C PHE A 247 -7.20 6.66 15.07
N SER A 248 -7.97 6.67 13.98
CA SER A 248 -8.69 7.86 13.52
C SER A 248 -9.76 8.32 14.52
N GLY A 249 -10.46 7.38 15.16
CA GLY A 249 -11.38 7.67 16.28
C GLY A 249 -10.67 8.31 17.47
N MET A 250 -9.52 7.77 17.88
CA MET A 250 -8.72 8.32 18.98
C MET A 250 -8.28 9.75 18.69
N LEU A 251 -7.82 10.01 17.47
CA LEU A 251 -7.43 11.36 17.02
C LEU A 251 -8.62 12.30 17.09
N ASN A 252 -9.78 11.89 16.59
CA ASN A 252 -11.00 12.70 16.59
C ASN A 252 -11.49 13.08 18.00
N GLU A 253 -11.55 12.11 18.92
CA GLU A 253 -12.04 12.33 20.28
C GLU A 253 -11.05 13.13 21.14
N SER A 254 -9.75 12.82 21.04
CA SER A 254 -8.73 13.60 21.74
C SER A 254 -8.66 15.05 21.26
N LEU A 255 -8.83 15.29 19.96
CA LEU A 255 -8.93 16.65 19.41
C LEU A 255 -10.14 17.41 19.93
N THR A 256 -11.28 16.76 20.18
CA THR A 256 -12.44 17.42 20.79
C THR A 256 -12.06 18.08 22.12
N ILE A 257 -11.32 17.36 22.97
CA ILE A 257 -10.88 17.85 24.28
C ILE A 257 -9.89 19.00 24.10
N ILE A 258 -8.86 18.81 23.26
CA ILE A 258 -7.79 19.78 23.06
C ILE A 258 -8.34 21.08 22.45
N VAL A 259 -9.11 21.00 21.37
CA VAL A 259 -9.68 22.17 20.68
C VAL A 259 -10.64 22.94 21.59
N THR A 260 -11.49 22.25 22.36
CA THR A 260 -12.39 22.90 23.32
C THR A 260 -11.61 23.72 24.35
N ARG A 261 -10.45 23.23 24.83
CA ARG A 261 -9.58 23.96 25.76
C ARG A 261 -9.00 25.22 25.13
N PHE A 262 -8.57 25.19 23.88
CA PHE A 262 -8.04 26.37 23.19
C PHE A 262 -9.11 27.43 22.88
N ILE A 263 -10.31 27.00 22.50
CA ILE A 263 -11.46 27.89 22.25
C ILE A 263 -11.83 28.67 23.53
N HIS A 264 -11.95 27.96 24.65
CA HIS A 264 -12.43 28.55 25.91
C HIS A 264 -11.31 29.13 26.79
N GLY A 265 -10.07 28.69 26.60
CA GLY A 265 -8.92 29.12 27.39
C GLY A 265 -8.72 30.63 27.33
N ARG A 266 -8.28 31.21 28.45
CA ARG A 266 -8.03 32.65 28.60
C ARG A 266 -6.63 32.81 29.19
N PRO A 267 -5.58 32.77 28.36
CA PRO A 267 -4.22 32.83 28.87
C PRO A 267 -3.92 34.22 29.46
N SER A 268 -3.03 34.27 30.44
CA SER A 268 -2.41 35.52 30.89
C SER A 268 -1.47 36.08 29.82
N LEU A 269 -0.97 37.30 29.99
CA LEU A 269 0.06 37.84 29.07
C LEU A 269 1.32 36.97 29.09
N ALA A 270 1.77 36.53 30.27
CA ALA A 270 2.97 35.69 30.42
C ALA A 270 2.82 34.27 29.82
N ARG A 271 1.60 33.79 29.60
CA ARG A 271 1.33 32.45 29.04
C ARG A 271 0.81 32.47 27.61
N SER A 272 0.55 33.65 27.05
CA SER A 272 -0.08 33.79 25.73
C SER A 272 0.75 33.13 24.63
N ASP A 273 2.05 33.35 24.61
CA ASP A 273 2.92 32.89 23.52
C ASP A 273 3.04 31.36 23.51
N GLN A 274 3.30 30.76 24.67
CA GLN A 274 3.32 29.31 24.85
C GLN A 274 1.95 28.68 24.51
N PHE A 275 0.85 29.26 24.98
CA PHE A 275 -0.49 28.74 24.71
C PHE A 275 -0.80 28.68 23.20
N TRP A 276 -0.44 29.71 22.45
CA TRP A 276 -0.67 29.70 20.99
C TRP A 276 0.37 28.90 20.21
N ALA A 277 1.59 28.79 20.71
CA ALA A 277 2.58 27.85 20.18
C ALA A 277 2.06 26.40 20.29
N ASP A 278 1.49 26.02 21.43
CA ASP A 278 0.88 24.70 21.61
C ASP A 278 -0.30 24.47 20.68
N ALA A 279 -1.16 25.48 20.46
CA ALA A 279 -2.27 25.37 19.50
C ALA A 279 -1.76 25.08 18.07
N PHE A 280 -0.67 25.72 17.67
CA PHE A 280 -0.05 25.47 16.37
C PHE A 280 0.66 24.11 16.29
N ASN A 281 1.32 23.70 17.37
CA ASN A 281 1.90 22.35 17.49
C ASN A 281 0.82 21.27 17.38
N VAL A 282 -0.37 21.49 17.97
CA VAL A 282 -1.52 20.57 17.80
C VAL A 282 -1.93 20.47 16.34
N LEU A 283 -2.03 21.57 15.60
CA LEU A 283 -2.34 21.54 14.16
C LEU A 283 -1.28 20.74 13.38
N SER A 284 0.00 20.99 13.67
CA SER A 284 1.14 20.35 13.01
C SER A 284 1.19 18.85 13.31
N CYS A 285 1.07 18.45 14.59
CA CYS A 285 0.92 17.06 14.99
C CYS A 285 -0.27 16.41 14.27
N THR A 286 -1.42 17.08 14.23
CA THR A 286 -2.63 16.54 13.59
C THR A 286 -2.43 16.32 12.10
N ALA A 287 -1.73 17.21 11.39
CA ALA A 287 -1.41 17.04 9.98
C ALA A 287 -0.66 15.72 9.72
N HIS A 288 0.39 15.45 10.51
CA HIS A 288 1.17 14.21 10.39
C HIS A 288 0.43 12.96 10.87
N LEU A 289 -0.37 13.05 11.94
CA LEU A 289 -1.20 11.94 12.39
C LEU A 289 -2.31 11.60 11.37
N SER A 290 -2.83 12.61 10.67
CA SER A 290 -3.88 12.43 9.66
C SER A 290 -3.43 11.57 8.48
N LEU A 291 -2.13 11.55 8.14
CA LEU A 291 -1.58 10.65 7.12
C LEU A 291 -1.92 9.18 7.36
N SER A 292 -1.98 8.76 8.64
CA SER A 292 -2.36 7.40 9.02
C SER A 292 -3.86 7.23 9.25
N ALA A 293 -4.62 8.32 9.36
CA ALA A 293 -6.08 8.29 9.53
C ALA A 293 -6.84 8.28 8.19
N CYS A 294 -6.27 8.87 7.13
CA CYS A 294 -6.86 8.97 5.80
C CYS A 294 -6.52 7.77 4.91
N SER A 295 -7.40 7.49 3.95
CA SER A 295 -7.22 6.41 2.95
C SER A 295 -6.51 6.87 1.68
N ASN A 296 -6.55 8.17 1.37
CA ASN A 296 -5.99 8.80 0.17
C ASN A 296 -5.69 10.28 0.43
N ALA A 297 -5.01 10.95 -0.51
CA ALA A 297 -4.66 12.37 -0.37
C ALA A 297 -5.90 13.29 -0.44
N ASP A 298 -6.94 12.92 -1.17
CA ASP A 298 -8.17 13.74 -1.29
C ASP A 298 -8.88 13.90 0.06
N GLU A 299 -8.91 12.83 0.85
CA GLU A 299 -9.40 12.82 2.23
C GLU A 299 -8.58 13.72 3.14
N LEU A 300 -7.25 13.69 3.00
CA LEU A 300 -6.31 14.50 3.79
C LEU A 300 -6.46 15.99 3.48
N ILE A 301 -6.61 16.35 2.20
CA ILE A 301 -6.68 17.74 1.75
C ILE A 301 -8.07 18.34 2.08
N GLY A 302 -9.12 17.53 2.02
CA GLY A 302 -10.47 17.97 2.37
C GLY A 302 -11.14 18.87 1.32
N ILE A 303 -10.86 18.70 0.03
CA ILE A 303 -11.50 19.50 -1.03
C ILE A 303 -13.01 19.22 -1.10
N HIS A 304 -13.42 17.98 -0.82
CA HIS A 304 -14.81 17.53 -0.92
C HIS A 304 -15.41 17.13 0.42
N MET A 305 -15.58 18.10 1.33
CA MET A 305 -16.13 17.91 2.69
C MET A 305 -17.39 17.03 2.78
N ASN A 306 -18.28 17.09 1.77
CA ASN A 306 -19.52 16.33 1.75
C ASN A 306 -19.34 14.83 1.43
N LYS A 307 -18.22 14.46 0.78
CA LYS A 307 -17.87 13.09 0.43
C LYS A 307 -16.95 12.42 1.45
N LEU A 308 -16.46 13.18 2.43
CA LEU A 308 -15.55 12.68 3.45
C LEU A 308 -16.26 11.75 4.46
N PRO A 309 -15.54 10.75 5.00
CA PRO A 309 -15.97 10.06 6.20
C PRO A 309 -16.24 11.03 7.35
N ILE A 310 -17.22 10.70 8.21
CA ILE A 310 -17.65 11.56 9.33
C ILE A 310 -16.46 11.97 10.21
N ILE A 311 -15.60 11.00 10.57
CA ILE A 311 -14.42 11.22 11.41
C ILE A 311 -13.48 12.26 10.78
N MET A 312 -13.18 12.13 9.47
CA MET A 312 -12.26 13.04 8.81
C MET A 312 -12.84 14.45 8.68
N ARG A 313 -14.14 14.54 8.36
CA ARG A 313 -14.86 15.82 8.33
C ARG A 313 -14.80 16.52 9.69
N ASP A 314 -14.96 15.78 10.79
CA ASP A 314 -14.91 16.31 12.15
C ASP A 314 -13.49 16.78 12.51
N ILE A 315 -12.44 16.05 12.11
CA ILE A 315 -11.04 16.47 12.26
C ILE A 315 -10.80 17.79 11.53
N HIS A 316 -11.20 17.90 10.26
CA HIS A 316 -11.06 19.16 9.51
C HIS A 316 -11.80 20.32 10.16
N ALA A 317 -13.03 20.08 10.64
CA ALA A 317 -13.80 21.10 11.33
C ALA A 317 -13.07 21.57 12.61
N LYS A 318 -12.62 20.64 13.46
CA LYS A 318 -11.89 20.92 14.71
C LYS A 318 -10.59 21.69 14.45
N CYS A 319 -9.79 21.28 13.47
CA CYS A 319 -8.55 21.97 13.10
C CYS A 319 -8.81 23.36 12.50
N ARG A 320 -9.84 23.51 11.67
CA ARG A 320 -10.25 24.82 11.16
C ARG A 320 -10.65 25.74 12.31
N GLU A 321 -11.37 25.23 13.30
CA GLU A 321 -11.78 26.03 14.46
C GLU A 321 -10.59 26.45 15.33
N LEU A 322 -9.65 25.55 15.54
CA LEU A 322 -8.41 25.84 16.25
C LEU A 322 -7.58 26.90 15.52
N LEU A 323 -7.45 26.80 14.20
CA LEU A 323 -6.75 27.78 13.36
C LEU A 323 -7.38 29.17 13.48
N ILE A 324 -8.72 29.26 13.40
CA ILE A 324 -9.42 30.55 13.53
C ILE A 324 -9.11 31.20 14.88
N CYS A 325 -9.14 30.43 15.97
CA CYS A 325 -8.78 30.93 17.29
C CYS A 325 -7.31 31.38 17.36
N LEU A 326 -6.39 30.59 16.81
CA LEU A 326 -4.96 30.92 16.73
C LEU A 326 -4.73 32.24 15.99
N LEU A 327 -5.36 32.45 14.84
CA LEU A 327 -5.17 33.66 14.04
C LEU A 327 -5.72 34.91 14.73
N LEU A 328 -6.95 34.83 15.26
CA LEU A 328 -7.58 36.01 15.83
C LEU A 328 -6.97 36.40 17.19
N ARG A 329 -6.43 35.43 17.93
CA ARG A 329 -5.98 35.64 19.32
C ARG A 329 -4.47 35.49 19.53
N GLY A 330 -3.78 34.76 18.66
CA GLY A 330 -2.34 34.48 18.74
C GLY A 330 -1.47 35.34 17.81
N THR A 331 -1.99 35.89 16.72
CA THR A 331 -1.18 36.73 15.82
C THR A 331 -0.66 37.99 16.55
N PRO A 332 0.59 38.44 16.29
CA PRO A 332 1.12 39.68 16.84
C PRO A 332 0.20 40.89 16.60
N LEU A 333 0.08 41.78 17.60
CA LEU A 333 -0.88 42.89 17.59
C LEU A 333 -0.72 43.82 16.39
N LYS A 334 0.54 44.18 16.06
CA LYS A 334 0.86 45.09 14.96
C LYS A 334 0.37 44.54 13.62
N ILE A 335 0.62 43.26 13.36
CA ILE A 335 0.20 42.57 12.13
C ILE A 335 -1.33 42.46 12.05
N LEU A 336 -1.97 42.06 13.16
CA LEU A 336 -3.44 41.96 13.22
C LEU A 336 -4.10 43.32 12.97
N TYR A 337 -3.57 44.40 13.56
CA TYR A 337 -4.07 45.75 13.29
C TYR A 337 -3.87 46.17 11.84
N GLN A 338 -2.71 45.89 11.24
CA GLN A 338 -2.45 46.18 9.84
C GLN A 338 -3.44 45.47 8.90
N ALA A 339 -3.80 44.22 9.19
CA ALA A 339 -4.83 43.51 8.44
C ALA A 339 -6.22 44.14 8.63
N CYS A 340 -6.58 44.49 9.86
CA CYS A 340 -7.89 45.08 10.22
C CYS A 340 -8.04 46.58 9.88
N ARG A 341 -6.97 47.29 9.51
CA ARG A 341 -6.98 48.76 9.36
C ARG A 341 -7.97 49.27 8.31
N ASN A 342 -8.26 48.45 7.30
CA ASN A 342 -9.22 48.74 6.23
C ASN A 342 -10.67 48.38 6.60
N GLY A 343 -10.94 48.09 7.87
CA GLY A 343 -12.23 47.66 8.39
C GLY A 343 -12.34 46.14 8.50
N LEU A 344 -12.94 45.66 9.60
CA LEU A 344 -13.11 44.22 9.85
C LEU A 344 -14.02 43.54 8.80
N GLU A 345 -14.96 44.27 8.20
CA GLU A 345 -15.90 43.77 7.20
C GLU A 345 -15.22 43.41 5.87
N ASN A 346 -14.07 44.00 5.61
CA ASN A 346 -13.30 43.79 4.37
C ASN A 346 -12.27 42.66 4.50
N MET A 347 -12.20 42.00 5.66
CA MET A 347 -11.23 40.94 5.92
C MET A 347 -11.47 39.72 5.00
N PRO A 348 -10.45 39.24 4.26
CA PRO A 348 -10.58 38.08 3.38
C PRO A 348 -11.07 36.82 4.09
N MET A 349 -10.75 36.64 5.38
CA MET A 349 -11.19 35.51 6.21
C MET A 349 -12.71 35.32 6.28
N LEU A 350 -13.50 36.38 6.03
CA LEU A 350 -14.96 36.32 6.02
C LEU A 350 -15.52 35.63 4.76
N LYS A 351 -14.74 35.60 3.68
CA LYS A 351 -15.14 34.97 2.42
C LYS A 351 -15.19 33.44 2.55
N LYS A 352 -16.02 32.81 1.72
CA LYS A 352 -16.08 31.35 1.61
C LYS A 352 -14.76 30.81 1.05
N HIS A 353 -14.28 29.74 1.67
CA HIS A 353 -13.10 29.03 1.20
C HIS A 353 -13.49 27.98 0.15
N TYR A 354 -12.75 27.95 -0.95
CA TYR A 354 -12.90 26.96 -2.03
C TYR A 354 -11.51 26.42 -2.36
N GLY A 355 -11.18 25.21 -1.88
CA GLY A 355 -9.89 24.58 -2.13
C GLY A 355 -9.39 23.73 -0.96
N PRO A 356 -8.10 23.36 -0.97
CA PRO A 356 -7.42 22.62 0.10
C PRO A 356 -7.64 23.18 1.50
N ALA A 357 -7.77 22.33 2.52
CA ALA A 357 -7.96 22.78 3.89
C ALA A 357 -6.81 23.68 4.34
N SER A 358 -7.12 24.96 4.60
CA SER A 358 -6.09 25.97 4.91
C SER A 358 -5.24 25.59 6.12
N TRP A 359 -5.85 24.99 7.15
CA TRP A 359 -5.12 24.57 8.35
C TRP A 359 -3.95 23.64 8.03
N LEU A 360 -4.14 22.71 7.08
CA LEU A 360 -3.12 21.74 6.69
C LEU A 360 -1.98 22.40 5.92
N MET A 361 -2.31 23.26 4.95
CA MET A 361 -1.32 24.03 4.18
C MET A 361 -0.41 24.85 5.09
N ILE A 362 -0.99 25.41 6.16
CA ILE A 362 -0.32 26.32 7.08
C ILE A 362 0.49 25.54 8.13
N SER A 363 -0.08 24.46 8.67
CA SER A 363 0.55 23.71 9.76
C SER A 363 1.49 22.61 9.30
N ALA A 364 1.57 22.32 7.99
CA ALA A 364 2.50 21.32 7.47
C ALA A 364 2.83 21.56 5.99
N PRO A 365 3.42 22.72 5.63
CA PRO A 365 3.79 23.02 4.25
C PRO A 365 4.80 22.00 3.67
N SER A 366 5.64 21.41 4.52
CA SER A 366 6.58 20.35 4.17
C SER A 366 5.92 19.12 3.55
N LEU A 367 4.67 18.80 3.90
CA LEU A 367 3.93 17.68 3.31
C LEU A 367 3.62 17.89 1.82
N PHE A 368 3.65 19.14 1.35
CA PHE A 368 3.43 19.51 -0.04
C PHE A 368 4.74 19.67 -0.83
N GLY A 369 5.90 19.46 -0.19
CA GLY A 369 7.19 19.59 -0.85
C GLY A 369 7.66 21.03 -1.08
N SER A 370 6.93 22.04 -0.60
CA SER A 370 7.35 23.44 -0.66
C SER A 370 7.52 24.00 0.76
N PRO A 371 8.66 24.63 1.10
CA PRO A 371 8.80 25.34 2.37
C PRO A 371 8.02 26.66 2.37
N LYS A 372 7.56 27.16 1.21
CA LYS A 372 6.81 28.42 1.09
C LYS A 372 5.31 28.17 1.14
N LEU A 373 4.63 28.95 1.97
CA LEU A 373 3.17 28.97 2.08
C LEU A 373 2.55 29.56 0.80
N GLN A 374 1.81 28.74 0.05
CA GLN A 374 1.04 29.17 -1.12
C GLN A 374 -0.45 28.91 -0.86
N THR A 375 -1.25 29.97 -0.79
CA THR A 375 -2.68 29.90 -0.43
C THR A 375 -3.63 30.27 -1.58
N ASP A 376 -3.10 30.65 -2.74
CA ASP A 376 -3.88 31.25 -3.83
C ASP A 376 -4.51 30.25 -4.81
N HIS A 377 -4.28 28.95 -4.63
CA HIS A 377 -4.75 27.94 -5.59
C HIS A 377 -6.03 27.24 -5.12
N SER A 378 -7.11 27.41 -5.91
CA SER A 378 -8.35 26.63 -5.76
C SER A 378 -8.17 25.15 -6.10
N VAL A 379 -7.11 24.80 -6.84
CA VAL A 379 -6.77 23.45 -7.30
C VAL A 379 -5.32 23.16 -6.93
N LEU A 380 -5.06 22.01 -6.33
CA LEU A 380 -3.71 21.59 -5.96
C LEU A 380 -2.92 21.18 -7.23
N PRO A 381 -1.66 21.65 -7.41
CA PRO A 381 -0.80 21.19 -8.50
C PRO A 381 -0.58 19.67 -8.47
N GLU A 382 -0.44 19.05 -9.64
CA GLU A 382 -0.29 17.59 -9.76
C GLU A 382 0.95 17.06 -9.01
N ASP A 383 2.06 17.81 -9.01
CA ASP A 383 3.28 17.46 -8.27
C ASP A 383 3.01 17.37 -6.75
N GLN A 384 2.30 18.37 -6.21
CA GLN A 384 1.97 18.42 -4.78
C GLN A 384 0.96 17.32 -4.41
N ALA A 385 -0.01 17.03 -5.29
CA ALA A 385 -0.94 15.93 -5.10
C ALA A 385 -0.23 14.57 -5.07
N LEU A 386 0.74 14.36 -5.96
CA LEU A 386 1.57 13.15 -6.00
C LEU A 386 2.41 13.00 -4.72
N ILE A 387 3.07 14.07 -4.27
CA ILE A 387 3.86 14.09 -3.04
C ILE A 387 2.99 13.68 -1.84
N LEU A 388 1.77 14.22 -1.74
CA LEU A 388 0.84 13.84 -0.68
C LEU A 388 0.40 12.38 -0.77
N GLU A 389 0.09 11.87 -1.96
CA GLU A 389 -0.27 10.46 -2.12
C GLU A 389 0.86 9.52 -1.69
N ILE A 390 2.12 9.86 -1.99
CA ILE A 390 3.28 9.10 -1.50
C ILE A 390 3.35 9.14 0.02
N ASN A 391 3.15 10.31 0.65
CA ASN A 391 3.16 10.45 2.11
C ASN A 391 2.03 9.65 2.79
N VAL A 392 0.85 9.61 2.18
CA VAL A 392 -0.28 8.79 2.67
C VAL A 392 0.05 7.30 2.51
N LEU A 393 0.54 6.87 1.34
CA LEU A 393 0.92 5.48 1.05
C LEU A 393 1.91 4.93 2.08
N ARG A 394 2.93 5.72 2.44
CA ARG A 394 3.94 5.37 3.47
C ARG A 394 3.36 5.19 4.87
N SER A 395 2.24 5.83 5.15
CA SER A 395 1.66 5.93 6.48
C SER A 395 0.56 4.90 6.75
N GLN A 396 0.25 4.05 5.76
CA GLN A 396 -0.81 3.05 5.82
C GLN A 396 -0.45 1.82 6.67
N PRO A 397 -1.44 1.11 7.26
CA PRO A 397 -1.24 -0.14 8.02
C PRO A 397 -0.84 -1.34 7.18
N GLN A 398 -1.14 -1.29 5.89
CA GLN A 398 -0.82 -2.34 4.93
C GLN A 398 -0.64 -1.72 3.55
N ALA A 399 -0.03 -2.48 2.65
CA ALA A 399 0.04 -2.10 1.25
C ALA A 399 -1.36 -1.97 0.65
N ASN A 400 -1.68 -0.78 0.12
CA ASN A 400 -2.86 -0.56 -0.70
C ASN A 400 -2.44 -0.62 -2.17
N TRP A 401 -2.77 -1.73 -2.84
CA TRP A 401 -2.38 -1.96 -4.23
C TRP A 401 -2.97 -0.95 -5.19
N ALA A 402 -4.23 -0.55 -4.99
CA ALA A 402 -4.86 0.51 -5.79
C ALA A 402 -4.11 1.84 -5.63
N GLN A 403 -3.75 2.21 -4.39
CA GLN A 403 -2.97 3.42 -4.14
C GLN A 403 -1.55 3.35 -4.73
N LEU A 404 -0.90 2.18 -4.71
CA LEU A 404 0.38 1.96 -5.39
C LEU A 404 0.26 2.25 -6.90
N LEU A 405 -0.73 1.66 -7.58
CA LEU A 405 -0.94 1.90 -9.01
C LEU A 405 -1.33 3.35 -9.29
N LYS A 406 -2.07 4.01 -8.38
CA LYS A 406 -2.36 5.45 -8.43
C LYS A 406 -1.07 6.27 -8.44
N VAL A 407 -0.18 6.05 -7.47
CA VAL A 407 1.10 6.76 -7.38
C VAL A 407 1.97 6.53 -8.62
N LEU A 408 2.01 5.30 -9.16
CA LEU A 408 2.78 4.97 -10.35
C LEU A 408 2.24 5.64 -11.64
N SER A 409 0.95 5.95 -11.70
CA SER A 409 0.29 6.53 -12.88
C SER A 409 0.14 8.06 -12.84
N MET A 410 0.14 8.67 -11.65
CA MET A 410 -0.02 10.11 -11.45
C MET A 410 1.09 10.95 -12.12
N ASN A 411 0.72 12.20 -12.47
CA ASN A 411 1.64 13.22 -13.00
C ASN A 411 2.52 12.68 -14.15
N ASN A 412 1.87 12.20 -15.22
CA ASN A 412 2.52 11.59 -16.37
C ASN A 412 3.51 10.47 -16.00
N CYS A 413 3.11 9.58 -15.06
CA CYS A 413 3.94 8.45 -14.62
C CYS A 413 5.35 8.86 -14.12
N SER A 414 5.48 10.04 -13.51
CA SER A 414 6.79 10.59 -13.11
C SER A 414 7.55 9.69 -12.15
N VAL A 415 6.87 9.08 -11.17
CA VAL A 415 7.46 8.10 -10.24
C VAL A 415 7.92 6.85 -10.98
N THR A 416 7.09 6.29 -11.86
CA THR A 416 7.44 5.11 -12.66
C THR A 416 8.65 5.38 -13.55
N LYS A 417 8.69 6.54 -14.22
CA LYS A 417 9.82 6.97 -15.04
C LYS A 417 11.10 7.08 -14.21
N LEU A 418 11.02 7.71 -13.04
CA LEU A 418 12.15 7.89 -12.13
C LEU A 418 12.71 6.55 -11.64
N LEU A 419 11.84 5.63 -11.21
CA LEU A 419 12.23 4.32 -10.69
C LEU A 419 12.76 3.39 -11.80
N LEU A 420 12.07 3.30 -12.94
CA LEU A 420 12.52 2.48 -14.08
C LEU A 420 13.86 2.97 -14.62
N SER A 421 14.05 4.28 -14.79
CA SER A 421 15.31 4.84 -15.29
C SER A 421 16.49 4.49 -14.37
N THR A 422 16.27 4.57 -13.06
CA THR A 422 17.29 4.20 -12.07
C THR A 422 17.58 2.70 -12.08
N LEU A 423 16.54 1.85 -12.07
CA LEU A 423 16.70 0.40 -12.07
C LEU A 423 17.36 -0.13 -13.35
N ILE A 424 17.00 0.41 -14.53
CA ILE A 424 17.62 0.01 -15.80
C ILE A 424 19.11 0.33 -15.79
N ARG A 425 19.48 1.52 -15.30
CA ARG A 425 20.89 1.93 -15.18
C ARG A 425 21.68 1.07 -14.19
N GLN A 426 21.05 0.59 -13.12
CA GLN A 426 21.68 -0.32 -12.16
C GLN A 426 21.89 -1.72 -12.74
N CYS A 427 20.95 -2.21 -13.54
CA CYS A 427 21.00 -3.55 -14.12
C CYS A 427 21.78 -3.61 -15.45
N ILE A 428 22.54 -2.57 -15.83
CA ILE A 428 23.36 -2.62 -17.05
C ILE A 428 24.40 -3.75 -16.88
N ASN A 429 24.38 -4.71 -17.81
CA ASN A 429 25.18 -5.95 -17.81
C ASN A 429 24.79 -7.03 -16.78
N GLU A 430 23.77 -6.82 -15.94
CA GLU A 430 23.20 -7.90 -15.12
C GLU A 430 22.21 -8.71 -15.98
N GLN A 431 22.63 -9.92 -16.37
CA GLN A 431 21.84 -10.80 -17.22
C GLN A 431 21.42 -12.03 -16.40
N ASP A 432 20.11 -12.27 -16.28
CA ASP A 432 19.55 -13.43 -15.57
C ASP A 432 19.17 -14.54 -16.57
N GLU A 433 19.54 -15.80 -16.27
CA GLU A 433 19.07 -16.98 -17.00
C GLU A 433 17.56 -17.17 -16.78
N PHE A 434 16.79 -17.19 -17.88
CA PHE A 434 15.34 -17.36 -17.83
C PHE A 434 14.94 -18.81 -17.50
N ASN A 435 14.96 -19.17 -16.21
CA ASN A 435 14.38 -20.41 -15.69
C ASN A 435 13.26 -20.11 -14.70
N HIS A 436 12.18 -19.47 -15.17
CA HIS A 436 11.07 -19.00 -14.35
C HIS A 436 11.52 -18.01 -13.23
N PRO A 437 10.64 -17.14 -12.70
CA PRO A 437 10.82 -16.64 -11.35
C PRO A 437 10.51 -17.77 -10.34
N ARG A 438 11.18 -18.91 -10.46
CA ARG A 438 11.80 -19.52 -9.29
C ARG A 438 13.08 -18.70 -9.11
N CYS A 439 12.94 -17.43 -8.68
CA CYS A 439 14.03 -16.78 -7.92
C CYS A 439 14.54 -17.87 -7.01
N ASN A 440 15.82 -18.24 -7.18
CA ASN A 440 16.50 -19.28 -6.42
C ASN A 440 15.77 -19.45 -5.09
N ILE A 441 14.88 -20.45 -5.00
CA ILE A 441 14.44 -20.90 -3.70
C ILE A 441 15.78 -21.30 -3.12
N PRO A 442 16.34 -20.57 -2.13
CA PRO A 442 17.48 -21.13 -1.45
C PRO A 442 16.97 -22.49 -1.00
N LYS A 443 17.63 -23.56 -1.46
CA LYS A 443 17.21 -24.94 -1.18
C LYS A 443 17.16 -25.23 0.33
N ASN A 444 17.54 -24.25 1.15
CA ASN A 444 17.32 -24.18 2.58
C ASN A 444 15.84 -23.91 2.90
N GLU A 445 15.15 -24.94 3.36
CA GLU A 445 13.81 -24.85 3.94
C GLU A 445 13.72 -23.89 5.15
N ASN A 446 14.87 -23.49 5.71
CA ASN A 446 15.01 -22.60 6.86
C ASN A 446 14.65 -21.12 6.59
N GLU A 447 14.38 -20.70 5.34
CA GLU A 447 14.06 -19.30 4.99
C GLU A 447 12.57 -19.02 4.70
N LYS A 448 11.70 -20.02 4.92
CA LYS A 448 10.25 -19.83 4.83
C LYS A 448 9.73 -19.10 6.08
N CYS A 449 8.74 -18.25 5.91
CA CYS A 449 8.22 -17.36 6.95
C CYS A 449 7.67 -18.12 8.18
N GLY A 450 7.32 -19.40 8.06
CA GLY A 450 6.95 -20.28 9.17
C GLY A 450 5.71 -19.85 9.98
N ARG A 451 5.15 -18.66 9.70
CA ARG A 451 3.99 -18.07 10.38
C ARG A 451 2.69 -18.68 9.84
N PHE A 452 1.65 -18.61 10.68
CA PHE A 452 0.33 -19.16 10.36
C PHE A 452 -0.24 -18.58 9.05
N LEU A 453 -0.86 -19.43 8.23
CA LEU A 453 -1.37 -19.15 6.87
C LEU A 453 -0.30 -18.73 5.83
N CYS A 454 1.00 -18.92 6.09
CA CYS A 454 2.03 -18.62 5.09
C CYS A 454 2.05 -19.64 3.95
N THR A 455 2.01 -19.17 2.71
CA THR A 455 2.04 -19.97 1.48
C THR A 455 3.43 -20.03 0.82
N GLY A 456 4.53 -20.04 1.59
CA GLY A 456 5.90 -20.03 1.04
C GLY A 456 6.50 -18.63 0.88
N CYS A 457 6.34 -17.83 1.92
CA CYS A 457 6.84 -16.48 2.03
C CYS A 457 8.32 -16.49 2.43
N TYR A 458 9.20 -15.75 1.76
CA TYR A 458 10.57 -15.57 2.25
C TYR A 458 10.59 -14.58 3.41
N HIS A 459 11.25 -14.96 4.52
CA HIS A 459 11.61 -14.03 5.59
C HIS A 459 12.67 -13.06 5.05
N HIS A 460 12.47 -11.76 5.25
CA HIS A 460 13.39 -10.68 4.84
C HIS A 460 13.47 -10.35 3.33
N LEU A 461 12.58 -9.46 2.88
CA LEU A 461 12.76 -8.66 1.66
C LEU A 461 13.71 -7.45 1.87
N LEU A 462 14.59 -7.51 2.88
CA LEU A 462 15.48 -6.38 3.21
C LEU A 462 16.57 -6.17 2.15
N ASN A 463 16.89 -7.19 1.35
CA ASN A 463 17.82 -7.11 0.22
C ASN A 463 17.10 -7.57 -1.05
N LEU A 464 16.37 -6.66 -1.67
CA LEU A 464 15.75 -6.86 -2.97
C LEU A 464 16.79 -6.61 -4.08
N PRO A 465 17.17 -7.62 -4.88
CA PRO A 465 18.12 -7.39 -5.97
C PRO A 465 17.50 -6.44 -7.01
N PRO A 466 18.28 -5.49 -7.56
CA PRO A 466 17.82 -4.57 -8.60
C PRO A 466 17.13 -5.27 -9.78
N THR A 467 17.62 -6.46 -10.18
CA THR A 467 17.03 -7.25 -11.27
C THR A 467 15.57 -7.65 -11.00
N LEU A 468 15.28 -8.11 -9.77
CA LEU A 468 13.92 -8.48 -9.35
C LEU A 468 13.02 -7.25 -9.27
N CYS A 469 13.53 -6.12 -8.78
CA CYS A 469 12.82 -4.84 -8.76
C CYS A 469 12.48 -4.37 -10.17
N LEU A 470 13.43 -4.44 -11.11
CA LEU A 470 13.24 -4.06 -12.50
C LEU A 470 12.19 -4.94 -13.19
N PHE A 471 12.32 -6.26 -13.07
CA PHE A 471 11.31 -7.19 -13.60
C PHE A 471 9.91 -6.88 -13.06
N SER A 472 9.81 -6.72 -11.74
CA SER A 472 8.54 -6.51 -11.05
C SER A 472 7.88 -5.20 -11.45
N LEU A 473 8.65 -4.10 -11.46
CA LEU A 473 8.14 -2.79 -11.82
C LEU A 473 7.77 -2.73 -13.31
N MET A 474 8.55 -3.36 -14.19
CA MET A 474 8.17 -3.47 -15.60
C MET A 474 6.91 -4.30 -15.78
N TYR A 475 6.79 -5.44 -15.12
CA TYR A 475 5.60 -6.29 -15.23
C TYR A 475 4.33 -5.54 -14.78
N VAL A 476 4.40 -4.79 -13.68
CA VAL A 476 3.29 -3.93 -13.25
C VAL A 476 3.01 -2.84 -14.29
N SER A 477 4.04 -2.17 -14.81
CA SER A 477 3.89 -1.09 -15.80
C SER A 477 3.28 -1.56 -17.13
N ILE A 478 3.62 -2.78 -17.57
CA ILE A 478 3.10 -3.40 -18.80
C ILE A 478 1.60 -3.70 -18.70
N ASN A 479 1.15 -4.15 -17.53
CA ASN A 479 -0.24 -4.53 -17.30
C ASN A 479 -1.12 -3.32 -16.91
N MET A 480 -0.53 -2.15 -16.68
CA MET A 480 -1.26 -0.89 -16.54
C MET A 480 -1.48 -0.21 -17.90
N ALA A 481 -2.57 0.52 -18.05
CA ALA A 481 -2.85 1.37 -19.22
C ALA A 481 -2.02 2.67 -19.23
N THR A 482 -0.69 2.56 -19.08
CA THR A 482 0.25 3.69 -19.18
C THR A 482 0.70 3.89 -20.63
N ASP A 483 0.94 5.14 -21.03
CA ASP A 483 1.54 5.43 -22.34
C ASP A 483 3.01 4.97 -22.35
N PRO A 484 3.39 3.97 -23.18
CA PRO A 484 4.76 3.46 -23.22
C PRO A 484 5.80 4.54 -23.55
N LEU A 485 5.41 5.58 -24.31
CA LEU A 485 6.30 6.66 -24.73
C LEU A 485 6.71 7.58 -23.57
N VAL A 486 5.92 7.62 -22.49
CA VAL A 486 6.14 8.52 -21.35
C VAL A 486 7.12 7.92 -20.34
N ALA A 487 6.95 6.64 -19.98
CA ALA A 487 7.73 6.00 -18.92
C ALA A 487 8.71 4.94 -19.44
N ILE A 488 8.26 4.02 -20.31
CA ILE A 488 9.03 2.82 -20.69
C ILE A 488 10.15 3.16 -21.67
N ILE A 489 9.83 3.80 -22.80
CA ILE A 489 10.84 4.13 -23.83
C ILE A 489 11.94 5.06 -23.28
N PRO A 490 11.64 6.13 -22.53
CA PRO A 490 12.68 6.99 -21.96
C PRO A 490 13.55 6.28 -20.94
N ALA A 491 13.00 5.31 -20.20
CA ALA A 491 13.75 4.51 -19.24
C ALA A 491 14.67 3.50 -19.95
N LEU A 492 14.20 2.83 -21.02
CA LEU A 492 15.03 1.94 -21.84
C LEU A 492 16.24 2.66 -22.44
N LYS A 493 16.05 3.90 -22.89
CA LYS A 493 17.13 4.75 -23.44
C LYS A 493 18.24 5.11 -22.42
N GLN A 494 18.08 4.78 -21.13
CA GLN A 494 19.16 4.90 -20.15
C GLN A 494 20.27 3.85 -20.34
N ASP A 495 19.93 2.69 -20.91
CA ASP A 495 20.91 1.72 -21.39
C ASP A 495 21.21 2.01 -22.86
N VAL A 496 22.47 2.33 -23.18
CA VAL A 496 22.89 2.64 -24.56
C VAL A 496 22.70 1.43 -25.50
N ASN A 497 22.76 0.22 -24.96
CA ASN A 497 22.73 -1.03 -25.72
C ASN A 497 21.37 -1.74 -25.66
N TRP A 498 20.31 -1.09 -25.16
CA TRP A 498 19.01 -1.74 -24.96
C TRP A 498 18.44 -2.37 -26.25
N SER A 499 18.71 -1.78 -27.41
CA SER A 499 18.27 -2.29 -28.71
C SER A 499 19.00 -3.55 -29.14
N ASN A 500 20.23 -3.77 -28.68
CA ASN A 500 21.03 -4.94 -29.08
C ASN A 500 20.37 -6.25 -28.65
N TYR A 501 19.61 -6.23 -27.54
CA TYR A 501 18.83 -7.39 -27.08
C TYR A 501 17.67 -7.78 -28.01
N LEU A 502 17.29 -6.90 -28.93
CA LEU A 502 16.22 -7.12 -29.91
C LEU A 502 16.75 -7.38 -31.33
N ASP A 503 18.06 -7.53 -31.48
CA ASP A 503 18.65 -7.92 -32.75
C ASP A 503 18.35 -9.39 -33.09
N ARG A 504 18.20 -9.71 -34.37
CA ARG A 504 17.93 -11.08 -34.84
C ARG A 504 18.88 -12.14 -34.28
N GLN A 505 20.11 -11.76 -33.95
CA GLN A 505 21.10 -12.67 -33.38
C GLN A 505 20.82 -13.06 -31.92
N GLN A 506 19.86 -12.43 -31.24
CA GLN A 506 19.60 -12.63 -29.81
C GLN A 506 18.37 -13.49 -29.49
N VAL A 507 17.68 -14.05 -30.49
CA VAL A 507 16.43 -14.81 -30.29
C VAL A 507 16.62 -16.04 -29.40
N TRP A 508 17.71 -16.76 -29.63
CA TRP A 508 18.09 -17.96 -28.87
C TRP A 508 18.65 -17.64 -27.47
N ASN A 509 19.08 -16.40 -27.23
CA ASN A 509 19.72 -16.03 -25.97
C ASN A 509 18.71 -16.12 -24.82
N GLN A 510 18.94 -17.04 -23.86
CA GLN A 510 18.11 -17.21 -22.66
C GLN A 510 18.54 -16.30 -21.50
N ILE A 511 19.68 -15.61 -21.63
CA ILE A 511 20.19 -14.66 -20.64
C ILE A 511 19.81 -13.26 -21.09
N ARG A 512 18.68 -12.77 -20.57
CA ARG A 512 18.00 -11.56 -21.05
C ARG A 512 17.89 -10.54 -19.92
N PRO A 513 17.83 -9.23 -20.25
CA PRO A 513 17.64 -8.23 -19.22
C PRO A 513 16.25 -8.39 -18.58
N PRO A 514 16.09 -8.04 -17.28
CA PRO A 514 14.85 -8.27 -16.53
C PRO A 514 13.60 -7.62 -17.15
N TRP A 515 13.76 -6.47 -17.82
CA TRP A 515 12.66 -5.78 -18.50
C TRP A 515 12.12 -6.56 -19.70
N LEU A 516 13.00 -7.24 -20.46
CA LEU A 516 12.59 -8.04 -21.63
C LEU A 516 11.90 -9.33 -21.17
N ASN A 517 12.42 -9.91 -20.09
CA ASN A 517 11.79 -11.04 -19.42
C ASN A 517 10.38 -10.72 -18.93
N ALA A 518 10.14 -9.53 -18.39
CA ALA A 518 8.80 -9.09 -17.99
C ALA A 518 7.81 -9.02 -19.17
N LEU A 519 8.27 -8.61 -20.37
CA LEU A 519 7.46 -8.60 -21.59
C LEU A 519 7.14 -10.01 -22.09
N LEU A 520 8.13 -10.90 -22.11
CA LEU A 520 7.99 -12.26 -22.64
C LEU A 520 7.06 -13.15 -21.81
N VAL A 521 6.98 -12.91 -20.49
CA VAL A 521 6.07 -13.65 -19.59
C VAL A 521 4.61 -13.56 -20.05
N SER A 522 4.18 -12.42 -20.60
CA SER A 522 2.80 -12.22 -21.08
C SER A 522 2.42 -13.14 -22.24
N PHE A 523 3.39 -13.69 -22.96
CA PHE A 523 3.16 -14.60 -24.09
C PHE A 523 3.18 -16.08 -23.67
N LYS A 524 3.62 -16.40 -22.46
CA LYS A 524 3.96 -17.76 -22.05
C LYS A 524 2.79 -18.75 -22.20
N ASP A 525 1.60 -18.35 -21.79
CA ASP A 525 0.41 -19.22 -21.81
C ASP A 525 -0.03 -19.54 -23.25
N MET A 526 0.24 -18.63 -24.20
CA MET A 526 0.03 -18.84 -25.64
C MET A 526 1.09 -19.75 -26.26
N MET A 527 2.32 -19.78 -25.75
CA MET A 527 3.43 -20.50 -26.40
C MET A 527 3.32 -22.02 -26.27
N MET A 528 2.86 -22.55 -25.13
CA MET A 528 2.80 -24.01 -24.93
C MET A 528 1.88 -24.74 -25.93
N PRO A 529 0.64 -24.26 -26.20
CA PRO A 529 -0.19 -24.84 -27.26
C PRO A 529 0.48 -24.85 -28.65
N ILE A 530 1.24 -23.80 -28.97
CA ILE A 530 1.98 -23.70 -30.24
C ILE A 530 3.08 -24.75 -30.28
N VAL A 531 3.84 -24.92 -29.20
CA VAL A 531 4.89 -25.94 -29.09
C VAL A 531 4.33 -27.34 -29.33
N GLU A 532 3.23 -27.73 -28.68
CA GLU A 532 2.61 -29.05 -28.90
C GLU A 532 2.18 -29.22 -30.37
N THR A 533 1.55 -28.20 -30.95
CA THR A 533 1.08 -28.22 -32.34
C THR A 533 2.25 -28.41 -33.31
N LEU A 534 3.38 -27.74 -33.08
CA LEU A 534 4.57 -27.85 -33.93
C LEU A 534 5.24 -29.22 -33.80
N ILE A 535 5.36 -29.74 -32.57
CA ILE A 535 5.92 -31.07 -32.31
C ILE A 535 5.06 -32.14 -33.00
N ASP A 536 3.75 -32.05 -32.90
CA ASP A 536 2.83 -33.01 -33.53
C ASP A 536 2.82 -32.89 -35.06
N ALA A 537 2.94 -31.67 -35.61
CA ALA A 537 3.09 -31.47 -37.05
C ALA A 537 4.36 -32.15 -37.59
N VAL A 538 5.49 -32.02 -36.89
CA VAL A 538 6.75 -32.65 -37.29
C VAL A 538 6.69 -34.17 -37.16
N LYS A 539 6.09 -34.70 -36.07
CA LYS A 539 5.84 -36.15 -35.91
C LYS A 539 4.99 -36.73 -37.04
N THR A 540 4.02 -35.98 -37.53
CA THR A 540 3.12 -36.39 -38.63
C THR A 540 3.74 -36.21 -40.02
N GLY A 541 5.00 -35.76 -40.11
CA GLY A 541 5.78 -35.69 -41.33
C GLY A 541 5.82 -34.31 -41.99
N ALA A 542 5.41 -33.24 -41.30
CA ALA A 542 5.58 -31.88 -41.81
C ALA A 542 7.07 -31.52 -41.92
N SER A 543 7.46 -30.89 -43.02
CA SER A 543 8.79 -30.31 -43.16
C SER A 543 8.98 -29.12 -42.21
N ILE A 544 10.23 -28.79 -41.88
CA ILE A 544 10.56 -27.64 -41.02
C ILE A 544 9.98 -26.32 -41.56
N TYR A 545 9.97 -26.12 -42.89
CA TYR A 545 9.34 -24.94 -43.52
C TYR A 545 7.82 -24.90 -43.33
N GLN A 546 7.16 -26.06 -43.41
CA GLN A 546 5.73 -26.15 -43.12
C GLN A 546 5.46 -25.89 -41.64
N ALA A 547 6.31 -26.39 -40.74
CA ALA A 547 6.22 -26.11 -39.31
C ALA A 547 6.38 -24.60 -39.01
N MET A 548 7.31 -23.89 -39.66
CA MET A 548 7.42 -22.43 -39.51
C MET A 548 6.20 -21.68 -40.03
N SER A 549 5.59 -22.14 -41.14
CA SER A 549 4.32 -21.59 -41.64
C SER A 549 3.18 -21.80 -40.63
N ILE A 550 3.14 -22.96 -39.98
CA ILE A 550 2.17 -23.27 -38.91
C ILE A 550 2.42 -22.36 -37.70
N ALA A 551 3.68 -22.09 -37.33
CA ALA A 551 4.00 -21.17 -36.24
C ALA A 551 3.46 -19.76 -36.49
N LEU A 552 3.67 -19.23 -37.70
CA LEU A 552 3.16 -17.91 -38.10
C LEU A 552 1.62 -17.87 -38.14
N ALA A 553 0.97 -18.94 -38.65
CA ALA A 553 -0.48 -19.06 -38.62
C ALA A 553 -1.02 -19.10 -37.18
N CYS A 554 -0.36 -19.84 -36.27
CA CYS A 554 -0.72 -19.85 -34.86
C CYS A 554 -0.55 -18.46 -34.21
N PHE A 555 0.49 -17.70 -34.56
CA PHE A 555 0.63 -16.32 -34.09
C PHE A 555 -0.51 -15.43 -34.59
N ALA A 556 -0.92 -15.56 -35.85
CA ALA A 556 -2.01 -14.80 -36.44
C ALA A 556 -3.39 -15.10 -35.82
N GLU A 557 -3.57 -16.29 -35.25
CA GLU A 557 -4.82 -16.67 -34.57
C GLU A 557 -4.83 -16.35 -33.08
N LEU A 558 -3.68 -16.52 -32.40
CA LEU A 558 -3.61 -16.45 -30.94
C LEU A 558 -3.18 -15.09 -30.39
N TYR A 559 -2.75 -14.13 -31.22
CA TYR A 559 -2.33 -12.81 -30.75
C TYR A 559 -3.42 -12.06 -29.97
N ILE A 560 -4.69 -12.36 -30.22
CA ILE A 560 -5.86 -11.77 -29.53
C ILE A 560 -5.87 -12.14 -28.03
N CYS A 561 -5.22 -13.24 -27.66
CA CYS A 561 -5.09 -13.66 -26.26
C CYS A 561 -4.05 -12.84 -25.48
N VAL A 562 -3.23 -12.03 -26.16
CA VAL A 562 -2.20 -11.20 -25.53
C VAL A 562 -2.81 -9.86 -25.10
N PRO A 563 -2.49 -9.34 -23.90
CA PRO A 563 -2.96 -8.03 -23.48
C PRO A 563 -2.58 -6.94 -24.49
N ILE A 564 -3.56 -6.13 -24.91
CA ILE A 564 -3.38 -5.01 -25.87
C ILE A 564 -2.25 -4.06 -25.44
N THR A 565 -2.05 -3.85 -24.14
CA THR A 565 -0.99 -3.00 -23.59
C THR A 565 0.41 -3.50 -23.95
N VAL A 566 0.62 -4.82 -23.94
CA VAL A 566 1.89 -5.45 -24.36
C VAL A 566 2.16 -5.17 -25.83
N LEU A 567 1.16 -5.38 -26.68
CA LEU A 567 1.28 -5.16 -28.13
C LEU A 567 1.55 -3.69 -28.45
N ARG A 568 0.93 -2.75 -27.73
CA ARG A 568 1.21 -1.31 -27.83
C ARG A 568 2.64 -0.96 -27.44
N ILE A 569 3.17 -1.56 -26.37
CA ILE A 569 4.57 -1.35 -25.95
C ILE A 569 5.52 -1.82 -27.04
N VAL A 570 5.32 -3.03 -27.57
CA VAL A 570 6.18 -3.60 -28.60
C VAL A 570 6.12 -2.78 -29.90
N GLN A 571 4.95 -2.28 -30.30
CA GLN A 571 4.83 -1.37 -31.44
C GLN A 571 5.54 -0.03 -31.20
N CYS A 572 5.45 0.53 -29.99
CA CYS A 572 6.18 1.75 -29.61
C CYS A 572 7.70 1.53 -29.62
N MET A 573 8.16 0.36 -29.20
CA MET A 573 9.56 -0.05 -29.29
C MET A 573 10.00 -0.15 -30.75
N ASN A 574 9.22 -0.80 -31.62
CA ASN A 574 9.49 -0.92 -33.06
C ASN A 574 9.72 0.45 -33.72
N LYS A 575 8.89 1.45 -33.37
CA LYS A 575 9.01 2.84 -33.86
C LYS A 575 10.22 3.61 -33.31
N ASN A 576 10.83 3.15 -32.21
CA ASN A 576 11.95 3.82 -31.53
C ASN A 576 13.28 3.06 -31.66
N ILE A 577 13.33 1.97 -32.41
CA ILE A 577 14.56 1.20 -32.61
C ILE A 577 15.58 2.00 -33.42
N PRO A 578 16.86 2.04 -33.00
CA PRO A 578 17.93 2.63 -33.78
C PRO A 578 18.18 1.88 -35.09
N ALA A 579 18.61 2.60 -36.13
CA ALA A 579 18.86 2.05 -37.46
C ALA A 579 19.95 0.94 -37.55
N HIS A 580 20.73 0.72 -36.48
CA HIS A 580 21.77 -0.33 -36.46
C HIS A 580 21.25 -1.69 -35.99
N CYS A 581 20.08 -1.76 -35.35
CA CYS A 581 19.49 -2.99 -34.85
C CYS A 581 18.48 -3.53 -35.85
N HIS A 582 18.56 -4.83 -36.14
CA HIS A 582 17.71 -5.48 -37.13
C HIS A 582 16.96 -6.65 -36.50
N PRO A 583 15.71 -6.43 -36.01
CA PRO A 583 14.87 -7.50 -35.49
C PRO A 583 14.52 -8.54 -36.56
N ILE A 584 14.20 -9.78 -36.16
CA ILE A 584 13.69 -10.82 -37.08
C ILE A 584 12.49 -10.29 -37.86
N GLY A 585 12.53 -10.47 -39.19
CA GLY A 585 11.48 -10.03 -40.10
C GLY A 585 11.22 -8.52 -40.09
N GLY A 586 12.17 -7.71 -39.60
CA GLY A 586 12.05 -6.26 -39.54
C GLY A 586 11.03 -5.76 -38.50
N SER A 587 10.57 -6.61 -37.57
CA SER A 587 9.55 -6.27 -36.58
C SER A 587 9.91 -6.75 -35.18
N VAL A 588 9.83 -5.84 -34.20
CA VAL A 588 10.00 -6.21 -32.78
C VAL A 588 8.90 -7.18 -32.31
N ILE A 589 7.70 -7.10 -32.91
CA ILE A 589 6.60 -8.01 -32.56
C ILE A 589 6.99 -9.45 -32.86
N LEU A 590 7.49 -9.70 -34.09
CA LEU A 590 7.93 -11.02 -34.49
C LEU A 590 9.14 -11.48 -33.66
N GLN A 591 10.11 -10.59 -33.42
CA GLN A 591 11.26 -10.86 -32.56
C GLN A 591 10.84 -11.36 -31.15
N VAL A 592 9.90 -10.68 -30.50
CA VAL A 592 9.41 -11.02 -29.16
C VAL A 592 8.63 -12.34 -29.17
N LEU A 593 7.77 -12.56 -30.18
CA LEU A 593 7.02 -13.82 -30.35
C LEU A 593 7.97 -15.00 -30.57
N CYS A 594 8.97 -14.86 -31.45
CA CYS A 594 9.98 -15.89 -31.70
C CYS A 594 10.85 -16.14 -30.45
N ALA A 595 11.27 -15.10 -29.74
CA ALA A 595 12.05 -15.25 -28.51
C ALA A 595 11.27 -15.99 -27.40
N ALA A 596 9.95 -15.74 -27.27
CA ALA A 596 9.07 -16.44 -26.34
C ALA A 596 8.85 -17.91 -26.73
N LEU A 597 8.60 -18.17 -28.02
CA LEU A 597 8.42 -19.53 -28.54
C LEU A 597 9.72 -20.34 -28.41
N TYR A 598 10.87 -19.74 -28.70
CA TYR A 598 12.17 -20.38 -28.51
C TYR A 598 12.36 -20.80 -27.05
N SER A 599 12.05 -19.93 -26.08
CA SER A 599 12.14 -20.28 -24.66
C SER A 599 11.22 -21.44 -24.28
N ALA A 600 10.02 -21.52 -24.85
CA ALA A 600 9.11 -22.63 -24.61
C ALA A 600 9.63 -23.96 -25.21
N LEU A 601 10.17 -23.93 -26.43
CA LEU A 601 10.82 -25.08 -27.07
C LEU A 601 12.06 -25.54 -26.28
N TYR A 602 12.85 -24.60 -25.79
CA TYR A 602 14.02 -24.88 -24.96
C TYR A 602 13.64 -25.63 -23.69
N VAL A 603 12.59 -25.21 -22.97
CA VAL A 603 12.09 -25.90 -21.77
C VAL A 603 11.69 -27.35 -22.05
N VAL A 604 11.04 -27.61 -23.19
CA VAL A 604 10.68 -28.97 -23.61
C VAL A 604 11.93 -29.79 -23.95
N SER A 605 12.92 -29.18 -24.60
CA SER A 605 14.17 -29.87 -24.93
C SER A 605 14.97 -30.30 -23.68
N THR A 606 14.89 -29.53 -22.59
CA THR A 606 15.65 -29.81 -21.35
C THR A 606 14.94 -30.73 -20.37
N ASN A 607 13.61 -30.65 -20.23
CA ASN A 607 12.88 -31.41 -19.20
C ASN A 607 12.95 -32.93 -19.38
N ASP A 608 12.88 -33.45 -20.61
CA ASP A 608 12.92 -34.89 -20.91
C ASP A 608 14.34 -35.49 -20.84
N SER A 609 15.39 -34.65 -20.76
CA SER A 609 16.78 -35.11 -20.60
C SER A 609 17.12 -35.53 -19.16
N SER A 610 16.36 -35.05 -18.17
CA SER A 610 16.59 -35.34 -16.74
C SER A 610 16.07 -36.70 -16.26
N GLU A 611 15.16 -37.36 -16.98
CA GLU A 611 14.66 -38.69 -16.64
C GLU A 611 15.54 -39.84 -17.19
N LYS A 612 16.51 -39.56 -18.07
CA LYS A 612 17.34 -40.57 -18.74
C LYS A 612 18.75 -40.78 -18.14
N LEU A 613 19.06 -40.17 -16.99
CA LEU A 613 20.41 -40.17 -16.42
C LEU A 613 20.78 -41.35 -15.50
N ASP A 614 19.97 -42.42 -15.46
CA ASP A 614 20.23 -43.59 -14.60
C ASP A 614 20.53 -44.90 -15.36
N ILE A 615 21.15 -44.84 -16.54
CA ILE A 615 21.69 -46.05 -17.19
C ILE A 615 23.09 -45.79 -17.81
N GLN A 616 24.10 -46.26 -17.09
CA GLN A 616 25.45 -46.70 -17.48
C GLN A 616 26.22 -45.92 -18.56
N GLU A 617 27.29 -45.29 -18.10
CA GLU A 617 28.43 -44.78 -18.87
C GLU A 617 29.00 -45.84 -19.85
N THR A 618 28.88 -45.56 -21.14
CA THR A 618 29.88 -45.96 -22.14
C THR A 618 30.14 -44.76 -23.07
N PRO A 619 31.41 -44.38 -23.34
CA PRO A 619 31.71 -43.24 -24.19
C PRO A 619 31.41 -43.61 -25.65
N ARG A 620 30.31 -43.09 -26.20
CA ARG A 620 30.04 -43.19 -27.64
C ARG A 620 30.94 -42.21 -28.39
N SER A 621 31.71 -42.75 -29.34
CA SER A 621 32.61 -42.04 -30.24
C SER A 621 31.88 -40.99 -31.09
N LEU A 622 32.52 -39.83 -31.24
CA LEU A 622 32.08 -38.58 -31.87
C LEU A 622 31.67 -38.60 -33.37
N ALA A 623 31.38 -39.74 -34.00
CA ALA A 623 31.33 -39.81 -35.48
C ALA A 623 30.04 -40.37 -36.12
N GLU A 624 29.06 -40.92 -35.39
CA GLU A 624 27.88 -41.53 -36.03
C GLU A 624 26.60 -41.31 -35.21
N SER A 625 25.83 -40.26 -35.53
CA SER A 625 24.34 -40.18 -35.45
C SER A 625 23.83 -38.73 -35.42
N TYR A 626 23.60 -38.13 -36.59
CA TYR A 626 22.70 -36.98 -36.77
C TYR A 626 21.53 -37.35 -37.68
N SER A 627 20.91 -38.52 -37.46
CA SER A 627 19.59 -38.77 -38.04
C SER A 627 18.56 -38.08 -37.16
N PHE A 628 17.99 -36.97 -37.65
CA PHE A 628 16.83 -36.34 -37.04
C PHE A 628 15.74 -37.40 -36.87
N ASP A 629 15.38 -37.72 -35.62
CA ASP A 629 14.25 -38.60 -35.32
C ASP A 629 13.03 -37.73 -34.98
N PRO A 630 12.01 -37.67 -35.86
CA PRO A 630 10.78 -36.92 -35.62
C PRO A 630 9.98 -37.43 -34.41
N HIS A 631 10.26 -38.64 -33.91
CA HIS A 631 9.58 -39.22 -32.76
C HIS A 631 10.24 -38.81 -31.42
N ASP A 632 11.48 -38.31 -31.45
CA ASP A 632 12.13 -37.75 -30.29
C ASP A 632 11.67 -36.30 -30.07
N ARG A 633 10.92 -36.10 -28.98
CA ARG A 633 10.34 -34.82 -28.57
C ARG A 633 11.41 -33.77 -28.30
N CYS A 634 12.55 -34.16 -27.69
CA CYS A 634 13.68 -33.26 -27.42
C CYS A 634 14.35 -32.80 -28.72
N ALA A 635 14.69 -33.77 -29.59
CA ALA A 635 15.35 -33.49 -30.86
C ALA A 635 14.48 -32.64 -31.78
N SER A 636 13.17 -32.92 -31.81
CA SER A 636 12.18 -32.14 -32.55
C SER A 636 12.07 -30.70 -32.03
N ALA A 637 12.02 -30.52 -30.70
CA ALA A 637 11.96 -29.18 -30.09
C ALA A 637 13.23 -28.35 -30.39
N LEU A 638 14.40 -28.98 -30.36
CA LEU A 638 15.68 -28.32 -30.65
C LEU A 638 15.80 -27.92 -32.13
N ALA A 639 15.45 -28.83 -33.05
CA ALA A 639 15.44 -28.54 -34.49
C ALA A 639 14.43 -27.43 -34.86
N LEU A 640 13.26 -27.41 -34.21
CA LEU A 640 12.28 -26.33 -34.37
C LEU A 640 12.82 -25.00 -33.81
N GLY A 641 13.53 -25.01 -32.70
CA GLY A 641 14.15 -23.81 -32.12
C GLY A 641 15.23 -23.20 -33.02
N GLU A 642 16.08 -24.04 -33.64
CA GLU A 642 17.08 -23.60 -34.62
C GLU A 642 16.42 -23.02 -35.88
N ALA A 643 15.38 -23.68 -36.39
CA ALA A 643 14.61 -23.20 -37.54
C ALA A 643 13.94 -21.85 -37.29
N LEU A 644 13.44 -21.62 -36.07
CA LEU A 644 12.80 -20.37 -35.69
C LEU A 644 13.75 -19.17 -35.76
N CYS A 645 15.04 -19.38 -35.48
CA CYS A 645 16.06 -18.32 -35.56
C CYS A 645 16.37 -17.88 -37.00
N SER A 646 15.93 -18.66 -37.99
CA SER A 646 16.13 -18.42 -39.43
C SER A 646 14.80 -18.29 -40.20
N ILE A 647 13.71 -17.96 -39.51
CA ILE A 647 12.36 -17.92 -40.10
C ILE A 647 12.20 -16.86 -41.21
N ASP A 648 12.97 -15.77 -41.13
CA ASP A 648 12.99 -14.71 -42.14
C ASP A 648 14.09 -14.90 -43.19
N GLU A 649 14.93 -15.93 -43.05
CA GLU A 649 15.96 -16.26 -44.01
C GLU A 649 15.33 -16.96 -45.23
N HIS A 650 15.82 -16.64 -46.43
CA HIS A 650 15.39 -17.22 -47.72
C HIS A 650 14.06 -16.70 -48.29
N ASN A 651 13.45 -15.65 -47.72
CA ASN A 651 12.23 -15.00 -48.23
C ASN A 651 11.01 -15.92 -48.44
N LYS A 652 10.99 -17.10 -47.81
CA LYS A 652 9.90 -18.09 -48.00
C LYS A 652 8.65 -17.78 -47.20
N HIS A 653 8.80 -17.00 -46.13
CA HIS A 653 7.73 -16.63 -45.20
C HIS A 653 7.45 -15.12 -45.18
N THR A 654 8.04 -14.34 -46.09
CA THR A 654 7.94 -12.87 -46.10
C THR A 654 6.49 -12.39 -46.17
N ASP A 655 5.69 -12.93 -47.10
CA ASP A 655 4.27 -12.56 -47.24
C ASP A 655 3.48 -12.85 -45.95
N GLN A 656 3.71 -14.01 -45.32
CA GLN A 656 3.05 -14.40 -44.06
C GLN A 656 3.45 -13.47 -42.90
N ILE A 657 4.71 -13.02 -42.86
CA ILE A 657 5.21 -12.09 -41.86
C ILE A 657 4.59 -10.70 -42.06
N GLU A 658 4.50 -10.22 -43.30
CA GLU A 658 3.87 -8.93 -43.63
C GLU A 658 2.38 -8.94 -43.31
N ASP A 659 1.66 -10.02 -43.64
CA ASP A 659 0.25 -10.21 -43.31
C ASP A 659 0.01 -10.21 -41.80
N LEU A 660 0.84 -10.93 -41.03
CA LEU A 660 0.78 -10.95 -39.56
C LEU A 660 0.99 -9.55 -38.98
N HIS A 661 1.99 -8.81 -39.49
CA HIS A 661 2.28 -7.46 -39.03
C HIS A 661 1.09 -6.52 -39.27
N LEU A 662 0.56 -6.51 -40.49
CA LEU A 662 -0.58 -5.68 -40.88
C LEU A 662 -1.83 -6.00 -40.07
N LEU A 663 -2.08 -7.28 -39.81
CA LEU A 663 -3.21 -7.76 -39.02
C LEU A 663 -3.12 -7.29 -37.56
N ILE A 664 -1.95 -7.36 -36.93
CA ILE A 664 -1.75 -6.88 -35.56
C ILE A 664 -1.84 -5.35 -35.50
N GLU A 665 -1.25 -4.62 -36.46
CA GLU A 665 -1.34 -3.15 -36.50
C GLU A 665 -2.79 -2.68 -36.64
N GLN A 666 -3.58 -3.27 -37.54
CA GLN A 666 -5.00 -2.95 -37.70
C GLN A 666 -5.81 -3.22 -36.44
N TRP A 667 -5.49 -4.29 -35.71
CA TRP A 667 -6.16 -4.59 -34.45
C TRP A 667 -5.83 -3.56 -33.37
N ILE A 668 -4.56 -3.15 -33.25
CA ILE A 668 -4.14 -2.10 -32.32
C ILE A 668 -4.84 -0.78 -32.66
N ASP A 669 -4.85 -0.37 -33.93
CA ASP A 669 -5.47 0.89 -34.36
C ASP A 669 -6.98 0.89 -34.10
N LYS A 670 -7.66 -0.23 -34.35
CA LYS A 670 -9.10 -0.39 -34.08
C LYS A 670 -9.44 -0.31 -32.59
N GLU A 671 -8.63 -0.91 -31.72
CA GLU A 671 -8.77 -0.79 -30.26
C GLU A 671 -8.39 0.62 -29.76
N MET A 672 -7.49 1.32 -30.44
CA MET A 672 -7.15 2.70 -30.11
C MET A 672 -8.29 3.67 -30.42
N GLU A 673 -9.03 3.48 -31.52
CA GLU A 673 -10.21 4.30 -31.84
C GLU A 673 -11.34 4.12 -30.83
N THR A 674 -11.51 2.93 -30.26
CA THR A 674 -12.51 2.66 -29.21
C THR A 674 -12.08 3.15 -27.82
N GLN A 675 -10.79 3.10 -27.49
CA GLN A 675 -10.25 3.45 -26.17
C GLN A 675 -9.86 4.94 -26.01
N SER A 676 -9.42 5.60 -27.09
CA SER A 676 -8.89 6.99 -27.06
C SER A 676 -9.90 8.06 -26.68
N ILE A 677 -11.20 7.80 -26.81
CA ILE A 677 -12.24 8.79 -26.46
C ILE A 677 -12.56 8.79 -24.95
N ASN A 678 -12.14 7.78 -24.17
CA ASN A 678 -12.55 7.69 -22.76
C ASN A 678 -11.48 7.31 -21.71
N GLN A 679 -10.38 6.61 -22.03
CA GLN A 679 -9.59 5.91 -20.97
C GLN A 679 -8.39 6.65 -20.36
N LEU A 680 -7.64 7.48 -21.09
CA LEU A 680 -6.45 8.15 -20.53
C LEU A 680 -6.79 9.14 -19.40
N ASN A 681 -7.96 9.77 -19.46
CA ASN A 681 -8.47 10.63 -18.38
C ASN A 681 -9.20 9.84 -17.27
N ARG A 682 -9.42 8.53 -17.44
CA ARG A 682 -10.15 7.64 -16.51
C ARG A 682 -9.29 6.52 -15.94
N ILE A 683 -7.95 6.57 -16.07
CA ILE A 683 -7.06 5.58 -15.45
C ILE A 683 -7.44 5.42 -13.97
N PHE A 684 -7.74 6.52 -13.28
CA PHE A 684 -8.20 6.53 -11.89
C PHE A 684 -9.51 5.78 -11.61
N GLU A 685 -10.43 5.65 -12.58
CA GLU A 685 -11.68 4.91 -12.42
C GLU A 685 -11.47 3.38 -12.48
N TRP A 686 -10.40 2.92 -13.14
CA TRP A 686 -10.14 1.49 -13.40
C TRP A 686 -8.94 0.94 -12.62
N ILE A 687 -8.25 1.76 -11.81
CA ILE A 687 -7.10 1.36 -10.99
C ILE A 687 -7.41 0.14 -10.12
N GLU A 688 -8.61 0.07 -9.52
CA GLU A 688 -9.00 -1.07 -8.70
C GLU A 688 -9.09 -2.36 -9.53
N THR A 689 -9.61 -2.27 -10.75
CA THR A 689 -9.69 -3.40 -11.67
C THR A 689 -8.31 -3.91 -12.08
N TYR A 690 -7.37 -3.01 -12.43
CA TYR A 690 -6.00 -3.41 -12.75
C TYR A 690 -5.27 -4.04 -11.55
N ALA A 691 -5.50 -3.50 -10.35
CA ALA A 691 -4.96 -4.09 -9.13
C ALA A 691 -5.51 -5.51 -8.92
N ASP A 692 -6.81 -5.71 -9.09
CA ASP A 692 -7.45 -7.02 -8.97
C ASP A 692 -6.92 -8.01 -10.03
N GLU A 693 -6.80 -7.60 -11.29
CA GLU A 693 -6.22 -8.41 -12.39
C GLU A 693 -4.81 -8.91 -12.07
N LEU A 694 -3.93 -8.01 -11.60
CA LEU A 694 -2.59 -8.37 -11.16
C LEU A 694 -2.60 -9.31 -9.95
N LEU A 695 -3.56 -9.15 -9.03
CA LEU A 695 -3.68 -10.00 -7.85
C LEU A 695 -4.19 -11.41 -8.18
N PHE A 696 -4.82 -11.65 -9.33
CA PHE A 696 -5.24 -13.00 -9.74
C PHE A 696 -4.05 -13.88 -10.12
N THR A 697 -2.97 -13.32 -10.66
CA THR A 697 -1.78 -14.08 -11.07
C THR A 697 -0.73 -14.15 -9.95
N GLU A 698 0.02 -15.25 -9.88
CA GLU A 698 1.10 -15.37 -8.90
C GLU A 698 2.23 -14.37 -9.17
N ILE A 699 2.55 -14.15 -10.45
CA ILE A 699 3.58 -13.21 -10.90
C ILE A 699 3.16 -11.77 -10.57
N GLY A 700 1.90 -11.41 -10.81
CA GLY A 700 1.38 -10.09 -10.47
C GLY A 700 1.37 -9.82 -8.97
N ARG A 701 0.92 -10.77 -8.15
CA ARG A 701 1.00 -10.66 -6.66
C ARG A 701 2.42 -10.41 -6.17
N ARG A 702 3.41 -11.15 -6.71
CA ARG A 702 4.83 -10.97 -6.36
C ARG A 702 5.35 -9.62 -6.84
N SER A 703 5.03 -9.24 -8.08
CA SER A 703 5.52 -8.00 -8.70
C SER A 703 4.97 -6.75 -8.00
N LEU A 704 3.69 -6.73 -7.64
CA LEU A 704 3.08 -5.67 -6.84
C LEU A 704 3.81 -5.49 -5.50
N LYS A 705 4.11 -6.59 -4.82
CA LYS A 705 4.79 -6.55 -3.54
C LYS A 705 6.21 -6.00 -3.65
N VAL A 706 7.01 -6.54 -4.57
CA VAL A 706 8.39 -6.08 -4.79
C VAL A 706 8.39 -4.59 -5.15
N SER A 707 7.49 -4.17 -6.03
CA SER A 707 7.37 -2.76 -6.45
C SER A 707 6.97 -1.86 -5.27
N TYR A 708 6.05 -2.31 -4.41
CA TYR A 708 5.66 -1.58 -3.20
C TYR A 708 6.83 -1.41 -2.22
N GLU A 709 7.51 -2.50 -1.86
CA GLU A 709 8.63 -2.45 -0.91
C GLU A 709 9.76 -1.58 -1.45
N TYR A 710 10.10 -1.70 -2.74
CA TYR A 710 11.10 -0.86 -3.38
C TYR A 710 10.72 0.63 -3.35
N LEU A 711 9.46 0.96 -3.67
CA LEU A 711 8.96 2.33 -3.61
C LEU A 711 9.02 2.88 -2.18
N ILE A 712 8.62 2.12 -1.17
CA ILE A 712 8.67 2.55 0.24
C ILE A 712 10.13 2.82 0.67
N CYS A 713 11.08 1.94 0.32
CA CYS A 713 12.50 2.16 0.58
C CYS A 713 13.07 3.37 -0.17
N ALA A 714 12.67 3.57 -1.43
CA ALA A 714 13.11 4.70 -2.25
C ALA A 714 12.34 6.00 -1.96
N SER A 715 11.32 5.98 -1.11
CA SER A 715 10.34 7.07 -0.98
C SER A 715 10.95 8.42 -0.59
N ASP A 716 11.90 8.46 0.35
CA ASP A 716 12.57 9.72 0.72
C ASP A 716 13.41 10.28 -0.43
N TRP A 717 14.01 9.41 -1.27
CA TRP A 717 14.73 9.81 -2.46
C TRP A 717 13.76 10.30 -3.56
N ILE A 718 12.64 9.61 -3.77
CA ILE A 718 11.59 10.03 -4.72
C ILE A 718 11.07 11.42 -4.33
N LEU A 719 10.70 11.62 -3.06
CA LEU A 719 10.17 12.88 -2.56
C LEU A 719 11.17 14.03 -2.76
N LYS A 720 12.46 13.82 -2.49
CA LYS A 720 13.50 14.83 -2.76
C LYS A 720 13.60 15.18 -4.24
N ASN A 721 13.57 14.19 -5.13
CA ASN A 721 13.64 14.42 -6.58
C ASN A 721 12.39 15.11 -7.14
N LEU A 722 11.21 14.81 -6.62
CA LEU A 722 9.97 15.49 -7.01
C LEU A 722 9.97 16.96 -6.58
N VAL A 723 10.53 17.28 -5.40
CA VAL A 723 10.66 18.66 -4.93
C VAL A 723 11.68 19.47 -5.74
N VAL A 724 12.85 18.88 -6.03
CA VAL A 724 13.94 19.54 -6.76
C VAL A 724 13.68 19.60 -8.26
N GLY A 725 12.93 18.64 -8.83
CA GLY A 725 12.57 18.61 -10.26
C GLY A 725 11.81 19.86 -10.74
N SER A 726 11.15 20.58 -9.84
CA SER A 726 10.55 21.90 -10.09
C SER A 726 11.57 23.05 -10.28
N GLN A 727 12.85 22.81 -9.99
CA GLN A 727 13.94 23.79 -10.01
C GLN A 727 15.14 23.35 -10.87
N ASN A 728 14.93 22.80 -12.07
CA ASN A 728 15.93 22.67 -13.17
C ASN A 728 17.38 22.18 -12.86
N GLU A 729 17.67 21.62 -11.70
CA GLU A 729 18.96 21.02 -11.36
C GLU A 729 18.76 19.52 -11.11
N VAL A 730 19.11 18.71 -12.12
CA VAL A 730 19.14 17.25 -12.01
C VAL A 730 20.26 16.88 -11.04
N ILE A 731 19.91 16.60 -9.78
CA ILE A 731 20.86 15.96 -8.87
C ILE A 731 21.00 14.50 -9.31
N ASN A 732 22.03 14.23 -10.11
CA ASN A 732 22.56 12.89 -10.41
C ASN A 732 23.17 12.25 -9.16
N MET A 733 22.36 11.99 -8.13
CA MET A 733 22.71 11.06 -7.06
C MET A 733 21.80 9.86 -7.19
N ASP A 734 22.33 8.87 -7.91
CA ASP A 734 21.65 7.60 -8.13
C ASP A 734 21.40 6.94 -6.79
N PHE A 735 20.20 6.39 -6.60
CA PHE A 735 19.85 5.58 -5.44
C PHE A 735 20.71 4.32 -5.46
N LEU A 736 21.95 4.35 -4.97
CA LEU A 736 22.96 3.33 -5.30
C LEU A 736 22.75 1.98 -4.62
N ASN A 737 21.99 1.87 -3.52
CA ASN A 737 21.74 0.61 -2.84
C ASN A 737 20.48 0.62 -1.96
N THR A 738 19.71 -0.47 -1.96
CA THR A 738 18.65 -0.74 -0.97
C THR A 738 19.21 -1.01 0.44
N THR A 739 20.51 -1.31 0.57
CA THR A 739 21.16 -1.57 1.86
C THR A 739 21.43 -0.31 2.69
N ASP A 740 21.51 0.87 2.05
CA ASP A 740 21.92 2.11 2.71
C ASP A 740 20.75 2.91 3.31
N ILE A 741 19.51 2.47 3.07
CA ILE A 741 18.31 3.15 3.57
C ILE A 741 17.47 2.10 4.29
N TYR A 742 17.96 1.70 5.46
CA TYR A 742 17.04 1.34 6.53
C TYR A 742 16.16 2.58 6.75
N ILE A 743 14.83 2.44 6.67
CA ILE A 743 13.94 3.44 7.25
C ILE A 743 14.25 3.39 8.74
N ALA A 744 15.25 4.18 9.17
CA ALA A 744 15.65 4.28 10.55
C ALA A 744 14.41 4.75 11.29
N SER A 745 13.78 3.82 12.00
CA SER A 745 12.74 4.17 12.95
C SER A 745 13.37 5.20 13.87
N LYS A 746 12.86 6.42 13.81
CA LYS A 746 13.37 7.52 14.61
C LYS A 746 13.36 7.05 16.07
N PRO A 747 14.48 7.18 16.80
CA PRO A 747 14.53 6.69 18.17
C PRO A 747 13.46 7.41 19.00
N LEU A 748 12.94 6.74 20.03
CA LEU A 748 11.84 7.27 20.85
C LEU A 748 12.13 8.68 21.37
N THR A 749 13.37 8.93 21.78
CA THR A 749 13.85 10.25 22.24
C THR A 749 13.75 11.31 21.15
N TYR A 750 13.99 10.96 19.89
CA TYR A 750 13.83 11.87 18.76
C TYR A 750 12.35 12.18 18.51
N VAL A 751 11.50 11.15 18.47
CA VAL A 751 10.04 11.29 18.27
C VAL A 751 9.41 12.16 19.36
N MET A 752 9.91 12.09 20.60
CA MET A 752 9.41 12.88 21.72
C MET A 752 9.62 14.40 21.54
N PHE A 753 10.72 14.81 20.90
CA PHE A 753 11.08 16.23 20.74
C PHE A 753 10.89 16.77 19.31
N HIS A 754 10.47 15.94 18.35
CA HIS A 754 10.27 16.35 16.97
C HIS A 754 8.90 15.94 16.42
N ILE A 755 8.28 16.86 15.70
CA ILE A 755 7.16 16.60 14.79
C ILE A 755 7.78 16.33 13.43
N ASP A 756 7.73 15.05 13.03
CA ASP A 756 8.52 14.55 11.91
C ASP A 756 10.01 14.93 12.02
N ASN A 757 10.54 15.85 11.22
CA ASN A 757 11.95 16.28 11.25
C ASN A 757 12.19 17.61 11.98
N ALA A 758 11.13 18.28 12.43
CA ALA A 758 11.20 19.62 12.98
C ALA A 758 10.96 19.61 14.51
N PRO A 759 11.75 20.35 15.30
CA PRO A 759 11.65 20.32 16.76
C PRO A 759 10.38 21.03 17.26
N PHE A 760 9.78 20.51 18.33
CA PHE A 760 8.52 21.02 18.91
C PHE A 760 8.54 22.52 19.27
N ASP A 761 9.71 23.06 19.63
CA ASP A 761 9.84 24.42 20.18
C ASP A 761 10.10 25.51 19.11
N GLN A 762 10.19 25.14 17.82
CA GLN A 762 10.57 26.10 16.74
C GLN A 762 9.44 26.47 15.76
N TRP A 763 8.26 25.88 15.85
CA TRP A 763 7.25 26.00 14.78
C TRP A 763 6.54 27.36 14.73
N LEU A 764 6.12 27.91 15.87
CA LEU A 764 5.48 29.23 15.89
C LEU A 764 6.50 30.38 15.77
N THR A 765 7.73 30.17 16.25
CA THR A 765 8.82 31.16 16.25
C THR A 765 9.43 31.37 14.86
N ASN A 766 9.32 30.39 13.97
CA ASN A 766 9.76 30.49 12.57
C ASN A 766 8.71 31.09 11.61
N LEU A 767 7.49 31.39 12.07
CA LEU A 767 6.50 32.10 11.25
C LEU A 767 6.89 33.59 11.17
N ASP A 768 7.48 33.97 10.04
CA ASP A 768 7.82 35.36 9.74
C ASP A 768 6.57 36.26 9.60
N GLU A 769 6.77 37.58 9.68
CA GLU A 769 5.66 38.54 9.57
C GLU A 769 4.87 38.38 8.25
N THR A 770 5.56 37.98 7.19
CA THR A 770 4.98 37.71 5.87
C THR A 770 4.05 36.50 5.88
N SER A 771 4.38 35.43 6.62
CA SER A 771 3.53 34.25 6.76
C SER A 771 2.22 34.59 7.46
N TRP A 772 2.26 35.37 8.55
CA TRP A 772 1.03 35.81 9.22
C TRP A 772 0.10 36.62 8.31
N GLN A 773 0.65 37.49 7.48
CA GLN A 773 -0.14 38.27 6.52
C GLN A 773 -0.79 37.39 5.45
N ILE A 774 -0.04 36.43 4.89
CA ILE A 774 -0.57 35.47 3.91
C ILE A 774 -1.73 34.67 4.53
N VAL A 775 -1.55 34.18 5.75
CA VAL A 775 -2.57 33.39 6.43
C VAL A 775 -3.82 34.21 6.77
N LEU A 776 -3.66 35.44 7.29
CA LEU A 776 -4.80 36.32 7.59
C LEU A 776 -5.57 36.74 6.33
N ASN A 777 -4.93 36.70 5.15
CA ASN A 777 -5.59 36.97 3.88
C ASN A 777 -6.25 35.73 3.26
N THR A 778 -6.15 34.55 3.91
CA THR A 778 -6.77 33.33 3.43
C THR A 778 -8.27 33.30 3.79
N PRO A 779 -9.17 32.96 2.85
CA PRO A 779 -10.59 32.83 3.14
C PRO A 779 -10.84 31.65 4.09
N LEU A 780 -11.63 31.89 5.14
CA LEU A 780 -11.89 30.88 6.19
C LEU A 780 -13.36 30.77 6.55
N ALA A 781 -14.25 31.49 5.86
CA ALA A 781 -15.69 31.57 6.13
C ALA A 781 -16.03 31.84 7.61
N VAL A 782 -15.29 32.75 8.24
CA VAL A 782 -15.56 33.21 9.61
C VAL A 782 -16.72 34.19 9.59
N THR A 783 -17.63 34.14 10.57
CA THR A 783 -18.67 35.17 10.70
C THR A 783 -18.12 36.42 11.37
N PHE A 784 -18.64 37.59 10.98
CA PHE A 784 -18.18 38.87 11.50
C PHE A 784 -18.29 38.99 13.03
N GLU A 785 -19.42 38.58 13.61
CA GLU A 785 -19.62 38.55 15.07
C GLU A 785 -18.62 37.65 15.79
N ARG A 786 -18.29 36.52 15.17
CA ARG A 786 -17.30 35.61 15.71
C ARG A 786 -15.90 36.21 15.67
N MET A 787 -15.55 36.91 14.59
CA MET A 787 -14.27 37.60 14.49
C MET A 787 -14.10 38.63 15.62
N LYS A 788 -15.11 39.50 15.81
CA LYS A 788 -15.13 40.49 16.88
C LYS A 788 -14.99 39.87 18.27
N SER A 789 -15.82 38.88 18.58
CA SER A 789 -15.82 38.23 19.89
C SER A 789 -14.47 37.59 20.23
N GLN A 790 -13.81 36.92 19.27
CA GLN A 790 -12.50 36.31 19.51
C GLN A 790 -11.40 37.36 19.75
N ILE A 791 -11.38 38.46 18.97
CA ILE A 791 -10.38 39.53 19.15
C ILE A 791 -10.54 40.19 20.54
N LEU A 792 -11.76 40.53 20.94
CA LEU A 792 -12.04 41.23 22.21
C LEU A 792 -11.62 40.44 23.47
N ILE A 793 -11.44 39.13 23.33
CA ILE A 793 -11.09 38.24 24.44
C ILE A 793 -9.57 38.19 24.71
N ARG A 794 -8.74 38.74 23.80
CA ARG A 794 -7.28 38.75 23.91
C ARG A 794 -6.78 39.34 25.25
N PRO A 795 -5.76 38.75 25.89
CA PRO A 795 -5.22 39.25 27.16
C PRO A 795 -4.63 40.67 27.02
N GLN A 796 -4.07 41.00 25.87
CA GLN A 796 -3.52 42.33 25.57
C GLN A 796 -4.60 43.43 25.62
N LEU A 797 -5.85 43.13 25.27
CA LEU A 797 -6.95 44.10 25.30
C LEU A 797 -7.59 44.28 26.68
N LYS A 798 -7.19 43.46 27.66
CA LYS A 798 -7.66 43.52 29.05
C LYS A 798 -6.62 44.16 29.98
N ASN A 799 -5.33 43.97 29.68
CA ASN A 799 -4.22 44.32 30.56
C ASN A 799 -3.30 45.41 29.96
N PHE A 800 -3.86 46.56 29.55
CA PHE A 800 -3.11 47.65 28.89
C PHE A 800 -1.91 48.17 29.68
N GLY A 801 -1.96 48.10 31.01
CA GLY A 801 -0.90 48.61 31.89
C GLY A 801 0.40 47.80 31.87
N GLN A 802 0.35 46.56 31.35
CA GLN A 802 1.51 45.68 31.23
C GLN A 802 2.14 45.69 29.82
N LEU A 803 1.56 46.45 28.89
CA LEU A 803 2.05 46.59 27.52
C LEU A 803 2.95 47.82 27.37
N ASP A 804 3.89 47.72 26.44
CA ASP A 804 4.68 48.85 25.97
C ASP A 804 3.81 49.89 25.26
N GLN A 805 4.32 51.12 25.13
CA GLN A 805 3.52 52.25 24.63
C GLN A 805 2.97 52.01 23.22
N ASP A 806 3.80 51.52 22.30
CA ASP A 806 3.39 51.21 20.91
C ASP A 806 2.31 50.11 20.87
N GLU A 807 2.47 49.04 21.65
CA GLU A 807 1.53 47.93 21.69
C GLU A 807 0.21 48.34 22.33
N ARG A 808 0.26 49.20 23.34
CA ARG A 808 -0.92 49.77 24.00
C ARG A 808 -1.76 50.60 23.04
N ASP A 809 -1.13 51.44 22.22
CA ASP A 809 -1.83 52.28 21.25
C ASP A 809 -2.50 51.42 20.17
N VAL A 810 -1.80 50.40 19.66
CA VAL A 810 -2.34 49.41 18.73
C VAL A 810 -3.51 48.63 19.34
N ALA A 811 -3.37 48.18 20.59
CA ALA A 811 -4.41 47.46 21.32
C ALA A 811 -5.67 48.33 21.51
N LEU A 812 -5.52 49.60 21.86
CA LEU A 812 -6.64 50.54 21.97
C LEU A 812 -7.32 50.79 20.62
N ALA A 813 -6.55 50.93 19.54
CA ALA A 813 -7.08 51.09 18.19
C ALA A 813 -7.88 49.84 17.74
N LEU A 814 -7.34 48.64 17.95
CA LEU A 814 -8.04 47.37 17.69
C LEU A 814 -9.32 47.24 18.51
N LYS A 815 -9.29 47.60 19.80
CA LYS A 815 -10.48 47.58 20.66
C LYS A 815 -11.56 48.51 20.12
N ARG A 816 -11.21 49.72 19.71
CA ARG A 816 -12.13 50.70 19.10
C ARG A 816 -12.76 50.15 17.81
N LEU A 817 -11.96 49.54 16.92
CA LEU A 817 -12.45 48.92 15.69
C LEU A 817 -13.45 47.79 15.96
N CYS A 818 -13.25 47.01 17.03
CA CYS A 818 -14.16 45.93 17.40
C CYS A 818 -15.41 46.43 18.14
N SER A 819 -15.30 47.52 18.91
CA SER A 819 -16.39 48.09 19.72
C SER A 819 -17.22 49.15 19.00
N ALA A 820 -16.76 49.67 17.86
CA ALA A 820 -17.55 50.54 17.02
C ALA A 820 -18.71 49.72 16.41
N SER A 821 -19.86 49.78 17.07
CA SER A 821 -21.16 49.51 16.45
C SER A 821 -21.34 50.49 15.29
N GLN A 822 -21.99 50.03 14.22
CA GLN A 822 -22.46 50.85 13.11
C GLN A 822 -22.99 52.19 13.63
N SER A 823 -22.25 53.27 13.39
CA SER A 823 -22.88 54.58 13.27
C SER A 823 -23.54 54.57 11.91
N ILE A 824 -24.78 54.08 11.90
CA ILE A 824 -25.90 54.76 11.26
C ILE A 824 -25.49 55.50 9.96
N THR A 825 -25.68 54.84 8.82
CA THR A 825 -26.10 55.54 7.61
C THR A 825 -27.50 56.12 7.86
N PHE A 826 -27.55 57.37 8.29
CA PHE A 826 -28.65 58.30 8.01
C PHE A 826 -28.05 59.42 7.16
N ASP A 827 -28.05 59.19 5.85
CA ASP A 827 -28.50 60.07 4.76
C ASP A 827 -27.87 59.63 3.42
#